data_AF-B6H545-F1
#
_entry.id   AF-B6H545-F1
#
_cell.length_a   1.000
_cell.length_b   1.000
_cell.length_c   1.000
_cell.angle_alpha   90.00
_cell.angle_beta   90.00
_cell.angle_gamma   90.00
#
_symmetry.space_group_name_H-M   'P 1'
#
loop_
_entity.id
_entity.type
_entity.pdbx_description
1 polymer ?
#
loop_
_entity_poly.entity_id
_entity_poly.type
_entity_poly.pdbx_seq_one_letter_code
_entity_poly.pdbx_strand_id
1 'polypeptide(L)'
;MLGPFPRSRRLFYLLLACAATSICLLNLLFLTHTVDNSVIHLPNLGLFTTTTSPVFGEYAHDGHPIADLMKEANRQWLAYDNSRSTSFRRTVAKYRETYGRHPPPGFKEWYMFARKKKAHNVDDFQQITGDLRPFWAIAPAEIRQMAAKLQSSDGIAGVQIRNKKVVYSRVEGWRVETLRKSIKRIARYLPDMDIALNVMDQPRVMVPYEDTQEYLRTEALTRSLPNDAQDQFTPDMFKEGPSVGDHVDPSWFSIAGKLYMDFAKDSCDPHSPARNENFTVEDADKLYKSPSGGFVTNFTASSDLCTVGPVLGENHGFLFSASSNLITRKLIPVFSECKVSVNNDILFPANMYFMKDKRYVYNSRHDYEWKDKADTLLWRGVTSGGVQLADNWEHMHRQRFVHITNTTDMRTETVSILSETSLGQYRDYPDFHPSKFSLDHFDVGFTEAWGCIPNCSFYDDVWTYKKPKDFSEQFKAKYLVDIDGHSFSGRWRAFQLSKSLGIKATIFREWHDSRLFPWRHFVPMDNRYDDLYGLMTYFLGLEPQTPPEDAFSVSEPYIRKHDFEAEVIASQSREWAQHALRNEDLDIYLYLLLLEYGRIIDDNRDSIGYSGDGSELDHFDDQYPFSPAIPNIVNPPPPNADEE
;
A
#
# COMPACT_ATOMS: atom_id res chain seq x y z
N MET A 1 50.56 -46.54 54.65
CA MET A 1 51.15 -45.98 53.42
C MET A 1 50.05 -45.31 52.62
N LEU A 2 49.99 -43.97 52.66
CA LEU A 2 49.43 -43.04 51.68
C LEU A 2 49.91 -41.68 52.19
N GLY A 3 50.92 -41.10 51.55
CA GLY A 3 51.62 -39.91 52.05
C GLY A 3 50.72 -38.66 52.08
N PRO A 4 51.04 -37.65 52.90
CA PRO A 4 50.24 -36.44 53.00
C PRO A 4 50.24 -35.71 51.64
N PHE A 5 49.06 -35.58 51.03
CA PHE A 5 48.87 -34.84 49.79
C PHE A 5 49.41 -33.41 49.96
N PRO A 6 50.43 -32.97 49.20
CA PRO A 6 51.08 -31.69 49.42
C PRO A 6 50.10 -30.53 49.24
N ARG A 7 50.06 -29.60 50.21
CA ARG A 7 49.15 -28.44 50.27
C ARG A 7 49.16 -27.62 48.96
N SER A 8 50.29 -27.56 48.26
CA SER A 8 50.42 -26.86 46.96
C SER A 8 49.57 -27.48 45.85
N ARG A 9 49.40 -28.82 45.83
CA ARG A 9 48.55 -29.49 44.85
C ARG A 9 47.07 -29.34 45.16
N ARG A 10 46.68 -29.28 46.45
CA ARG A 10 45.29 -29.01 46.84
C ARG A 10 44.84 -27.62 46.39
N LEU A 11 45.69 -26.61 46.57
CA LEU A 11 45.41 -25.25 46.10
C LEU A 11 45.30 -25.21 44.57
N PHE A 12 46.18 -25.93 43.86
CA PHE A 12 46.11 -26.03 42.40
C PHE A 12 44.81 -26.67 41.92
N TYR A 13 44.38 -27.79 42.50
CA TYR A 13 43.11 -28.43 42.12
C TYR A 13 41.88 -27.61 42.53
N LEU A 14 41.93 -26.88 43.64
CA LEU A 14 40.87 -25.93 44.04
C LEU A 14 40.78 -24.77 43.05
N LEU A 15 41.90 -24.19 42.63
CA LEU A 15 41.93 -23.15 41.61
C LEU A 15 41.42 -23.66 40.26
N LEU A 16 41.78 -24.89 39.88
CA LEU A 16 41.30 -25.53 38.65
C LEU A 16 39.79 -25.79 38.70
N ALA A 17 39.28 -26.26 39.85
CA ALA A 17 37.86 -26.45 40.07
C ALA A 17 37.09 -25.12 40.05
N CYS A 18 37.58 -24.08 40.72
CA CYS A 18 36.98 -22.75 40.69
C CYS A 18 36.99 -22.14 39.27
N ALA A 19 38.08 -22.32 38.51
CA ALA A 19 38.17 -21.87 37.13
C ALA A 19 37.18 -22.63 36.23
N ALA A 20 37.09 -23.96 36.34
CA ALA A 20 36.13 -24.77 35.59
C ALA A 20 34.68 -24.40 35.94
N THR A 21 34.39 -24.16 37.21
CA THR A 21 33.05 -23.78 37.67
C THR A 21 32.69 -22.37 37.19
N SER A 22 33.64 -21.44 37.20
CA SER A 22 33.46 -20.07 36.66
C SER A 22 33.25 -20.08 35.15
N ILE A 23 33.98 -20.92 34.41
CA ILE A 23 33.79 -21.11 32.97
C ILE A 23 32.43 -21.74 32.69
N CYS A 24 32.00 -22.74 33.47
CA CYS A 24 30.66 -23.30 33.35
C CYS A 24 29.57 -22.27 33.66
N LEU A 25 29.73 -21.45 34.70
CA LEU A 25 28.76 -20.40 35.05
C LEU A 25 28.72 -19.28 34.00
N LEU A 26 29.87 -18.88 33.45
CA LEU A 26 29.95 -17.93 32.34
C LEU A 26 29.32 -18.48 31.07
N ASN A 27 29.55 -19.76 30.75
CA ASN A 27 28.88 -20.42 29.62
C ASN A 27 27.39 -20.58 29.87
N LEU A 28 26.96 -20.86 31.12
CA LEU A 28 25.54 -20.96 31.47
C LEU A 28 24.87 -19.58 31.39
N LEU A 29 25.53 -18.52 31.87
CA LEU A 29 25.08 -17.13 31.74
C LEU A 29 25.04 -16.69 30.28
N PHE A 30 26.04 -17.07 29.48
CA PHE A 30 26.00 -16.88 28.03
C PHE A 30 24.83 -17.67 27.44
N LEU A 31 24.62 -18.95 27.75
CA LEU A 31 23.47 -19.71 27.29
C LEU A 31 22.15 -19.09 27.74
N THR A 32 22.00 -18.59 28.96
CA THR A 32 20.74 -17.97 29.40
C THR A 32 20.52 -16.56 28.87
N HIS A 33 21.58 -15.82 28.51
CA HIS A 33 21.47 -14.48 27.89
C HIS A 33 21.58 -14.49 26.36
N THR A 34 22.06 -15.58 25.74
CA THR A 34 22.21 -15.75 24.28
C THR A 34 21.29 -16.80 23.70
N VAL A 35 20.64 -17.64 24.53
CA VAL A 35 19.40 -18.33 24.16
C VAL A 35 18.24 -17.36 24.38
N ASP A 36 18.29 -16.26 23.62
CA ASP A 36 17.11 -15.85 22.88
C ASP A 36 16.81 -17.02 21.91
N ASN A 37 15.57 -17.32 21.57
CA ASN A 37 15.18 -18.45 20.71
C ASN A 37 15.68 -18.35 19.24
N SER A 38 16.91 -17.91 19.01
CA SER A 38 17.60 -17.94 17.73
C SER A 38 17.95 -19.37 17.36
N VAL A 39 17.08 -19.96 16.55
CA VAL A 39 17.42 -20.95 15.53
C VAL A 39 18.73 -20.50 14.86
N ILE A 40 19.78 -21.31 14.98
CA ILE A 40 21.04 -21.11 14.25
C ILE A 40 20.75 -21.33 12.76
N HIS A 41 20.40 -20.26 12.05
CA HIS A 41 20.52 -20.23 10.60
C HIS A 41 21.89 -19.65 10.25
N LEU A 42 22.78 -20.53 9.77
CA LEU A 42 24.07 -20.17 9.19
C LEU A 42 23.85 -19.18 8.02
N PRO A 43 24.28 -17.91 8.13
CA PRO A 43 24.19 -16.97 7.04
C PRO A 43 25.42 -17.17 6.15
N ASN A 44 25.23 -17.80 4.98
CA ASN A 44 26.09 -17.76 3.76
C ASN A 44 26.09 -19.07 2.95
N LEU A 45 24.94 -19.75 2.83
CA LEU A 45 24.68 -20.68 1.73
C LEU A 45 23.61 -20.06 0.85
N GLY A 46 24.03 -19.49 -0.29
CA GLY A 46 23.16 -18.99 -1.35
C GLY A 46 22.46 -20.11 -2.12
N LEU A 47 21.71 -20.95 -1.40
CA LEU A 47 21.00 -22.12 -1.94
C LEU A 47 19.58 -22.26 -1.39
N PHE A 48 18.89 -21.15 -1.09
CA PHE A 48 17.42 -21.15 -1.07
C PHE A 48 16.96 -19.79 -1.60
N THR A 49 16.45 -19.79 -2.83
CA THR A 49 15.39 -18.84 -3.21
C THR A 49 14.38 -18.81 -2.07
N THR A 50 13.94 -17.64 -1.63
CA THR A 50 12.82 -17.49 -0.70
C THR A 50 11.56 -18.01 -1.38
N THR A 51 11.42 -19.33 -1.51
CA THR A 51 10.18 -19.97 -1.88
C THR A 51 9.26 -19.77 -0.69
N THR A 52 8.18 -19.02 -0.89
CA THR A 52 7.01 -19.11 -0.01
C THR A 52 6.67 -20.58 0.15
N SER A 53 6.68 -21.07 1.40
CA SER A 53 6.30 -22.45 1.66
C SER A 53 4.88 -22.65 1.14
N PRO A 54 4.61 -23.74 0.40
CA PRO A 54 3.25 -24.07 0.02
C PRO A 54 2.37 -24.14 1.26
N VAL A 55 1.15 -23.64 1.14
CA VAL A 55 0.14 -23.71 2.20
C VAL A 55 -0.64 -25.00 1.99
N PHE A 56 -0.69 -25.84 3.02
CA PHE A 56 -1.34 -27.15 2.97
C PHE A 56 -2.64 -27.10 3.76
N GLY A 57 -3.74 -27.49 3.12
CA GLY A 57 -5.05 -27.53 3.75
C GLY A 57 -6.16 -27.46 2.71
N GLU A 58 -7.39 -27.35 3.21
CA GLU A 58 -8.59 -27.28 2.39
C GLU A 58 -9.38 -26.03 2.78
N TYR A 59 -9.90 -25.33 1.78
CA TYR A 59 -10.84 -24.25 2.01
C TYR A 59 -12.10 -24.79 2.70
N ALA A 60 -12.70 -23.98 3.56
CA ALA A 60 -14.03 -24.23 4.06
C ALA A 60 -15.01 -24.37 2.88
N HIS A 61 -15.70 -25.50 2.83
CA HIS A 61 -16.74 -25.76 1.84
C HIS A 61 -18.08 -25.28 2.37
N ASP A 62 -18.27 -23.96 2.41
CA ASP A 62 -19.50 -23.32 2.87
C ASP A 62 -20.00 -22.21 1.92
N GLY A 63 -21.12 -21.58 2.31
CA GLY A 63 -21.77 -20.52 1.55
C GLY A 63 -21.39 -19.10 1.99
N HIS A 64 -20.26 -18.87 2.68
CA HIS A 64 -19.93 -17.53 3.15
C HIS A 64 -19.53 -16.61 1.97
N PRO A 65 -20.02 -15.35 1.89
CA PRO A 65 -19.73 -14.46 0.75
C PRO A 65 -18.24 -14.19 0.50
N ILE A 66 -17.41 -14.20 1.55
CA ILE A 66 -15.95 -14.02 1.43
C ILE A 66 -15.30 -15.11 0.57
N ALA A 67 -15.81 -16.34 0.60
CA ALA A 67 -15.27 -17.42 -0.23
C ALA A 67 -15.36 -17.09 -1.73
N ASP A 68 -16.47 -16.48 -2.17
CA ASP A 68 -16.66 -16.07 -3.56
C ASP A 68 -15.83 -14.83 -3.91
N LEU A 69 -15.65 -13.89 -2.98
CA LEU A 69 -14.75 -12.74 -3.15
C LEU A 69 -13.29 -13.20 -3.37
N MET A 70 -12.83 -14.19 -2.61
CA MET A 70 -11.50 -14.79 -2.79
C MET A 70 -11.37 -15.52 -4.14
N LYS A 71 -12.38 -16.31 -4.55
CA LYS A 71 -12.38 -17.00 -5.85
C LYS A 71 -12.33 -16.02 -7.00
N GLU A 72 -13.11 -14.94 -6.94
CA GLU A 72 -13.15 -13.91 -7.97
C GLU A 72 -11.82 -13.14 -8.04
N ALA A 73 -11.24 -12.76 -6.90
CA ALA A 73 -9.93 -12.12 -6.85
C ALA A 73 -8.82 -13.01 -7.42
N ASN A 74 -8.85 -14.32 -7.13
CA ASN A 74 -7.95 -15.29 -7.72
C ASN A 74 -8.10 -15.39 -9.24
N ARG A 75 -9.34 -15.39 -9.74
CA ARG A 75 -9.63 -15.40 -11.18
C ARG A 75 -9.09 -14.14 -11.88
N GLN A 76 -9.32 -12.96 -11.28
CA GLN A 76 -8.84 -11.69 -11.81
C GLN A 76 -7.30 -11.63 -11.85
N TRP A 77 -6.65 -12.04 -10.77
CA TRP A 77 -5.19 -12.07 -10.73
C TRP A 77 -4.59 -13.08 -11.72
N LEU A 78 -5.20 -14.27 -11.88
CA LEU A 78 -4.74 -15.25 -12.87
C LEU A 78 -4.88 -14.70 -14.30
N ALA A 79 -5.98 -14.01 -14.59
CA ALA A 79 -6.16 -13.35 -15.89
C ALA A 79 -5.08 -12.27 -16.11
N TYR A 80 -4.81 -11.47 -15.07
CA TYR A 80 -3.74 -10.47 -15.09
C TYR A 80 -2.36 -11.09 -15.34
N ASP A 81 -1.96 -12.10 -14.57
CA ASP A 81 -0.64 -12.74 -14.69
C ASP A 81 -0.48 -13.48 -16.01
N ASN A 82 -1.51 -14.20 -16.48
CA ASN A 82 -1.48 -14.90 -17.77
C ASN A 82 -1.43 -13.94 -18.97
N SER A 83 -1.94 -12.72 -18.82
CA SER A 83 -1.94 -11.71 -19.89
C SER A 83 -0.60 -11.00 -20.07
N ARG A 84 0.38 -11.21 -19.16
CA ARG A 84 1.64 -10.45 -19.16
C ARG A 84 2.47 -10.72 -20.41
N SER A 85 3.12 -9.68 -20.91
CA SER A 85 4.08 -9.79 -22.00
C SER A 85 5.27 -10.65 -21.59
N THR A 86 5.67 -11.56 -22.47
CA THR A 86 6.80 -12.48 -22.27
C THR A 86 7.94 -12.24 -23.25
N SER A 87 7.91 -11.13 -23.99
CA SER A 87 9.00 -10.66 -24.85
C SER A 87 8.88 -9.16 -25.09
N PHE A 88 9.94 -8.53 -25.60
CA PHE A 88 9.92 -7.12 -25.93
C PHE A 88 8.91 -6.81 -27.05
N ARG A 89 8.85 -7.67 -28.08
CA ARG A 89 7.86 -7.57 -29.16
C ARG A 89 6.42 -7.51 -28.63
N ARG A 90 6.09 -8.41 -27.70
CA ARG A 90 4.77 -8.43 -27.05
C ARG A 90 4.53 -7.19 -26.20
N THR A 91 5.54 -6.75 -25.44
CA THR A 91 5.46 -5.56 -24.59
C THR A 91 5.16 -4.32 -25.43
N VAL A 92 5.86 -4.13 -26.55
CA VAL A 92 5.65 -3.00 -27.46
C VAL A 92 4.28 -3.07 -28.14
N ALA A 93 3.86 -4.24 -28.61
CA ALA A 93 2.55 -4.43 -29.23
C ALA A 93 1.42 -4.11 -28.25
N LYS A 94 1.48 -4.67 -27.03
CA LYS A 94 0.50 -4.44 -25.98
C LYS A 94 0.47 -2.99 -25.51
N TYR A 95 1.63 -2.33 -25.41
CA TYR A 95 1.71 -0.89 -25.12
C TYR A 95 0.92 -0.08 -26.17
N ARG A 96 1.14 -0.33 -27.46
CA ARG A 96 0.46 0.38 -28.56
C ARG A 96 -1.03 0.11 -28.58
N GLU A 97 -1.44 -1.14 -28.37
CA GLU A 97 -2.84 -1.52 -28.27
C GLU A 97 -3.55 -0.81 -27.11
N THR A 98 -2.88 -0.75 -25.95
CA THR A 98 -3.45 -0.17 -24.73
C THR A 98 -3.54 1.37 -24.81
N TYR A 99 -2.49 2.02 -25.32
CA TYR A 99 -2.32 3.48 -25.19
C TYR A 99 -2.45 4.25 -26.51
N GLY A 100 -2.48 3.56 -27.65
CA GLY A 100 -2.59 4.19 -28.97
C GLY A 100 -1.40 5.07 -29.37
N ARG A 101 -0.23 4.86 -28.73
CA ARG A 101 1.02 5.60 -28.99
C ARG A 101 2.21 4.65 -28.95
N HIS A 102 3.31 5.03 -29.58
CA HIS A 102 4.59 4.32 -29.42
C HIS A 102 5.06 4.42 -27.97
N PRO A 103 5.85 3.47 -27.44
CA PRO A 103 6.55 3.68 -26.17
C PRO A 103 7.51 4.89 -26.25
N PRO A 104 7.85 5.55 -25.13
CA PRO A 104 8.71 6.74 -25.14
C PRO A 104 10.14 6.40 -25.60
N PRO A 105 10.93 7.40 -26.03
CA PRO A 105 12.34 7.17 -26.31
C PRO A 105 13.07 6.56 -25.10
N GLY A 106 13.96 5.59 -25.36
CA GLY A 106 14.68 4.88 -24.29
C GLY A 106 13.91 3.73 -23.63
N PHE A 107 12.72 3.37 -24.15
CA PHE A 107 11.90 2.27 -23.63
C PHE A 107 12.60 0.91 -23.74
N LYS A 108 13.40 0.70 -24.79
CA LYS A 108 14.21 -0.51 -24.97
C LYS A 108 15.22 -0.69 -23.83
N GLU A 109 15.95 0.38 -23.48
CA GLU A 109 16.92 0.39 -22.38
C GLU A 109 16.24 0.19 -21.03
N TRP A 110 15.06 0.79 -20.85
CA TRP A 110 14.23 0.56 -19.68
C TRP A 110 13.78 -0.90 -19.57
N TYR A 111 13.30 -1.50 -20.66
CA TYR A 111 12.91 -2.91 -20.70
C TYR A 111 14.10 -3.80 -20.31
N MET A 112 15.27 -3.59 -20.93
CA MET A 112 16.48 -4.33 -20.58
C MET A 112 16.87 -4.14 -19.10
N PHE A 113 16.71 -2.93 -18.54
CA PHE A 113 16.94 -2.67 -17.12
C PHE A 113 15.98 -3.47 -16.25
N ALA A 114 14.68 -3.44 -16.55
CA ALA A 114 13.64 -4.17 -15.83
C ALA A 114 13.88 -5.69 -15.88
N ARG A 115 14.19 -6.24 -17.05
CA ARG A 115 14.48 -7.68 -17.22
C ARG A 115 15.75 -8.12 -16.49
N LYS A 116 16.84 -7.32 -16.53
CA LYS A 116 18.06 -7.58 -15.74
C LYS A 116 17.82 -7.53 -14.23
N LYS A 117 16.84 -6.74 -13.79
CA LYS A 117 16.36 -6.68 -12.41
C LYS A 117 15.27 -7.70 -12.09
N LYS A 118 15.00 -8.63 -13.02
CA LYS A 118 14.00 -9.70 -12.88
C LYS A 118 12.60 -9.16 -12.61
N ALA A 119 12.18 -8.09 -13.28
CA ALA A 119 10.79 -7.65 -13.28
C ALA A 119 9.88 -8.80 -13.71
N HIS A 120 8.85 -9.09 -12.91
CA HIS A 120 7.91 -10.17 -13.21
C HIS A 120 6.91 -9.75 -14.29
N ASN A 121 6.36 -8.55 -14.15
CA ASN A 121 5.48 -7.91 -15.12
C ASN A 121 6.14 -6.61 -15.63
N VAL A 122 5.99 -6.34 -16.92
CA VAL A 122 6.49 -5.13 -17.60
C VAL A 122 5.37 -4.33 -18.27
N ASP A 123 4.10 -4.70 -18.05
CA ASP A 123 2.92 -4.04 -18.63
C ASP A 123 2.13 -3.19 -17.62
N ASP A 124 2.41 -3.31 -16.32
CA ASP A 124 1.53 -2.89 -15.22
C ASP A 124 1.71 -1.43 -14.78
N PHE A 125 1.81 -0.53 -15.76
CA PHE A 125 2.14 0.88 -15.57
C PHE A 125 0.97 1.84 -15.85
N GLN A 126 -0.26 1.34 -15.79
CA GLN A 126 -1.48 2.11 -16.08
C GLN A 126 -1.61 3.35 -15.19
N GLN A 127 -1.13 3.31 -13.95
CA GLN A 127 -1.11 4.46 -13.05
C GLN A 127 -0.30 5.63 -13.64
N ILE A 128 0.87 5.36 -14.23
CA ILE A 128 1.72 6.38 -14.87
C ILE A 128 0.95 7.05 -16.00
N THR A 129 0.36 6.23 -16.87
CA THR A 129 -0.38 6.74 -18.01
C THR A 129 -1.65 7.49 -17.57
N GLY A 130 -2.38 6.98 -16.57
CA GLY A 130 -3.55 7.65 -16.01
C GLY A 130 -3.26 9.06 -15.51
N ASP A 131 -2.12 9.23 -14.84
CA ASP A 131 -1.70 10.53 -14.28
C ASP A 131 -1.18 11.50 -15.36
N LEU A 132 -0.49 10.97 -16.38
CA LEU A 132 0.14 11.81 -17.40
C LEU A 132 -0.79 12.14 -18.59
N ARG A 133 -1.84 11.35 -18.82
CA ARG A 133 -2.73 11.53 -19.98
C ARG A 133 -3.31 12.94 -20.13
N PRO A 134 -3.87 13.59 -19.09
CA PRO A 134 -4.39 14.94 -19.22
C PRO A 134 -3.37 15.96 -19.75
N PHE A 135 -2.08 15.77 -19.48
CA PHE A 135 -1.01 16.69 -19.90
C PHE A 135 -0.72 16.67 -21.41
N TRP A 136 -1.20 15.67 -22.17
CA TRP A 136 -1.13 15.70 -23.64
C TRP A 136 -1.92 16.85 -24.26
N ALA A 137 -2.88 17.43 -23.52
CA ALA A 137 -3.65 18.57 -23.98
C ALA A 137 -2.93 19.93 -23.79
N ILE A 138 -1.83 19.96 -23.04
CA ILE A 138 -1.07 21.18 -22.73
C ILE A 138 0.20 21.22 -23.58
N ALA A 139 0.61 22.39 -24.07
CA ALA A 139 1.84 22.50 -24.86
C ALA A 139 3.09 22.09 -24.03
N PRO A 140 4.04 21.32 -24.59
CA PRO A 140 5.22 20.85 -23.85
C PRO A 140 6.01 21.98 -23.17
N ALA A 141 6.22 23.10 -23.89
CA ALA A 141 6.91 24.27 -23.37
C ALA A 141 6.21 24.90 -22.16
N GLU A 142 4.88 24.93 -22.14
CA GLU A 142 4.11 25.42 -21.00
C GLU A 142 4.32 24.51 -19.78
N ILE A 143 4.31 23.18 -19.96
CA ILE A 143 4.57 22.23 -18.87
C ILE A 143 5.97 22.44 -18.28
N ARG A 144 7.00 22.62 -19.13
CA ARG A 144 8.37 22.94 -18.67
C ARG A 144 8.41 24.24 -17.88
N GLN A 145 7.75 25.30 -18.37
CA GLN A 145 7.68 26.58 -17.67
C GLN A 145 6.96 26.47 -16.32
N MET A 146 5.85 25.72 -16.26
CA MET A 146 5.12 25.44 -15.02
C MET A 146 6.01 24.70 -14.01
N ALA A 147 6.63 23.60 -14.43
CA ALA A 147 7.49 22.80 -13.56
C ALA A 147 8.68 23.61 -13.03
N ALA A 148 9.30 24.46 -13.85
CA ALA A 148 10.40 25.33 -13.42
C ALA A 148 9.95 26.39 -12.41
N LYS A 149 8.79 27.05 -12.65
CA LYS A 149 8.25 28.08 -11.75
C LYS A 149 7.82 27.50 -10.40
N LEU A 150 7.18 26.33 -10.43
CA LEU A 150 6.64 25.65 -9.24
C LEU A 150 7.72 25.33 -8.19
N GLN A 151 8.98 25.14 -8.58
CA GLN A 151 10.08 24.84 -7.63
C GLN A 151 10.32 25.95 -6.59
N SER A 152 9.78 27.15 -6.82
CA SER A 152 9.82 28.29 -5.91
C SER A 152 8.49 28.54 -5.18
N SER A 153 7.48 27.71 -5.40
CA SER A 153 6.16 27.82 -4.76
C SER A 153 6.12 27.19 -3.38
N ASP A 154 5.19 27.67 -2.55
CA ASP A 154 5.02 27.16 -1.19
C ASP A 154 4.63 25.67 -1.16
N GLY A 155 5.34 24.92 -0.31
CA GLY A 155 5.21 23.47 -0.18
C GLY A 155 5.64 22.66 -1.41
N ILE A 156 6.40 23.24 -2.34
CA ILE A 156 6.97 22.55 -3.51
C ILE A 156 8.50 22.64 -3.48
N ALA A 157 9.18 21.53 -3.78
CA ALA A 157 10.63 21.48 -3.98
C ALA A 157 10.97 21.05 -5.42
N GLY A 158 12.12 21.53 -5.92
CA GLY A 158 12.59 21.22 -7.27
C GLY A 158 13.62 20.09 -7.33
N VAL A 159 13.48 19.18 -8.30
CA VAL A 159 14.57 18.30 -8.75
C VAL A 159 14.80 18.50 -10.24
N GLN A 160 16.05 18.77 -10.61
CA GLN A 160 16.43 19.03 -12.00
C GLN A 160 17.42 17.98 -12.49
N ILE A 161 17.23 17.53 -13.72
CA ILE A 161 18.15 16.63 -14.44
C ILE A 161 18.71 17.40 -15.62
N ARG A 162 20.03 17.47 -15.73
CA ARG A 162 20.75 18.08 -16.86
C ARG A 162 21.93 17.22 -17.25
N ASN A 163 22.15 17.02 -18.54
CA ASN A 163 23.25 16.23 -19.08
C ASN A 163 23.41 14.88 -18.37
N LYS A 164 22.29 14.14 -18.25
CA LYS A 164 22.25 12.79 -17.65
C LYS A 164 22.65 12.75 -16.18
N LYS A 165 22.61 13.89 -15.48
CA LYS A 165 22.97 14.03 -14.07
C LYS A 165 21.94 14.85 -13.33
N VAL A 166 21.73 14.51 -12.07
CA VAL A 166 20.92 15.33 -11.17
C VAL A 166 21.70 16.58 -10.80
N VAL A 167 21.11 17.75 -11.02
CA VAL A 167 21.69 19.05 -10.66
C VAL A 167 21.65 19.20 -9.14
N TYR A 168 22.74 19.70 -8.57
CA TYR A 168 22.76 20.02 -7.15
C TYR A 168 21.91 21.27 -6.88
N SER A 169 20.95 21.13 -5.97
CA SER A 169 20.17 22.24 -5.40
C SER A 169 20.47 22.35 -3.90
N ARG A 170 20.43 23.60 -3.39
CA ARG A 170 20.56 23.94 -1.97
C ARG A 170 19.25 23.77 -1.19
N VAL A 171 18.13 23.45 -1.86
CA VAL A 171 16.86 23.17 -1.18
C VAL A 171 17.03 21.92 -0.31
N GLU A 172 16.89 22.10 1.01
CA GLU A 172 17.02 21.04 2.01
C GLU A 172 15.64 20.45 2.35
N GLY A 173 15.62 19.17 2.73
CA GLY A 173 14.39 18.48 3.12
C GLY A 173 14.43 17.00 2.79
N TRP A 174 14.01 16.17 3.73
CA TRP A 174 14.15 14.71 3.61
C TRP A 174 13.46 14.14 2.37
N ARG A 175 12.30 14.70 1.95
CA ARG A 175 11.56 14.29 0.74
C ARG A 175 12.35 14.56 -0.54
N VAL A 176 12.74 15.81 -0.76
CA VAL A 176 13.49 16.19 -1.97
C VAL A 176 14.86 15.51 -2.01
N GLU A 177 15.54 15.37 -0.88
CA GLU A 177 16.82 14.68 -0.82
C GLU A 177 16.71 13.20 -1.14
N THR A 178 15.65 12.53 -0.67
CA THR A 178 15.40 11.12 -0.96
C THR A 178 15.09 10.91 -2.42
N LEU A 179 14.16 11.69 -2.99
CA LEU A 179 13.84 11.60 -4.42
C LEU A 179 15.08 11.89 -5.28
N ARG A 180 15.86 12.91 -4.93
CA ARG A 180 17.13 13.26 -5.60
C ARG A 180 18.12 12.09 -5.58
N LYS A 181 18.27 11.40 -4.44
CA LYS A 181 19.12 10.21 -4.32
C LYS A 181 18.58 9.05 -5.16
N SER A 182 17.27 8.87 -5.24
CA SER A 182 16.63 7.85 -6.08
C SER A 182 16.83 8.10 -7.57
N ILE A 183 16.53 9.30 -8.04
CA ILE A 183 16.74 9.70 -9.44
C ILE A 183 18.22 9.60 -9.82
N LYS A 184 19.15 9.95 -8.92
CA LYS A 184 20.59 9.84 -9.18
C LYS A 184 21.05 8.42 -9.60
N ARG A 185 20.36 7.35 -9.16
CA ARG A 185 20.68 5.96 -9.56
C ARG A 185 20.38 5.69 -11.03
N ILE A 186 19.39 6.38 -11.60
CA ILE A 186 18.88 6.16 -12.96
C ILE A 186 19.08 7.35 -13.90
N ALA A 187 19.57 8.50 -13.42
CA ALA A 187 19.71 9.74 -14.17
C ALA A 187 20.49 9.62 -15.49
N ARG A 188 21.41 8.66 -15.57
CA ARG A 188 22.17 8.38 -16.80
C ARG A 188 21.31 8.00 -18.00
N TYR A 189 20.10 7.50 -17.75
CA TYR A 189 19.15 7.05 -18.75
C TYR A 189 18.11 8.12 -19.13
N LEU A 190 17.91 9.13 -18.28
CA LEU A 190 16.80 10.07 -18.38
C LEU A 190 17.14 11.27 -19.28
N PRO A 191 16.17 11.91 -19.95
CA PRO A 191 16.39 13.20 -20.60
C PRO A 191 16.55 14.33 -19.57
N ASP A 192 16.84 15.53 -20.06
CA ASP A 192 16.81 16.73 -19.23
C ASP A 192 15.36 17.06 -18.86
N MET A 193 15.11 17.39 -17.59
CA MET A 193 13.76 17.69 -17.10
C MET A 193 13.79 18.47 -15.78
N ASP A 194 12.67 19.12 -15.49
CA ASP A 194 12.37 19.78 -14.21
C ASP A 194 11.17 19.09 -13.55
N ILE A 195 11.32 18.71 -12.29
CA ILE A 195 10.32 18.00 -11.48
C ILE A 195 9.93 18.89 -10.31
N ALA A 196 8.63 19.20 -10.21
CA ALA A 196 8.03 19.91 -9.08
C ALA A 196 7.45 18.90 -8.09
N LEU A 197 8.16 18.68 -6.98
CA LEU A 197 7.79 17.73 -5.92
C LEU A 197 6.95 18.42 -4.85
N ASN A 198 5.75 17.92 -4.61
CA ASN A 198 5.00 18.23 -3.39
C ASN A 198 5.75 17.71 -2.16
N VAL A 199 6.05 18.60 -1.22
CA VAL A 199 6.70 18.24 0.05
C VAL A 199 5.72 18.18 1.23
N MET A 200 4.43 18.39 0.99
CA MET A 200 3.36 18.25 1.98
C MET A 200 2.79 16.83 2.00
N ASP A 201 2.02 16.53 3.04
CA ASP A 201 1.37 15.22 3.19
C ASP A 201 0.14 15.10 2.26
N GLN A 202 -0.60 16.20 2.05
CA GLN A 202 -1.83 16.22 1.26
C GLN A 202 -1.56 16.42 -0.24
N PRO A 203 -2.39 15.84 -1.14
CA PRO A 203 -2.36 16.12 -2.58
C PRO A 203 -2.77 17.57 -2.88
N ARG A 204 -2.36 18.07 -4.06
CA ARG A 204 -2.35 19.52 -4.36
C ARG A 204 -3.18 19.89 -5.58
N VAL A 205 -3.34 19.00 -6.56
CA VAL A 205 -3.95 19.33 -7.85
C VAL A 205 -5.36 18.75 -7.90
N MET A 206 -6.39 19.60 -7.94
CA MET A 206 -7.81 19.22 -7.88
C MET A 206 -8.56 19.91 -9.02
N VAL A 207 -8.39 19.37 -10.22
CA VAL A 207 -8.96 19.95 -11.45
C VAL A 207 -10.46 19.67 -11.51
N PRO A 208 -11.32 20.63 -11.89
CA PRO A 208 -12.74 20.38 -12.12
C PRO A 208 -12.98 19.23 -13.11
N TYR A 209 -14.13 18.57 -12.98
CA TYR A 209 -14.47 17.43 -13.81
C TYR A 209 -14.51 17.80 -15.31
N GLU A 210 -15.18 18.89 -15.64
CA GLU A 210 -15.37 19.36 -17.02
C GLU A 210 -14.04 19.66 -17.70
N ASP A 211 -13.13 20.34 -16.99
CA ASP A 211 -11.78 20.63 -17.47
C ASP A 211 -10.98 19.34 -17.69
N THR A 212 -11.07 18.38 -16.75
CA THR A 212 -10.42 17.07 -16.88
C THR A 212 -10.95 16.31 -18.11
N GLN A 213 -12.26 16.31 -18.36
CA GLN A 213 -12.83 15.66 -19.54
C GLN A 213 -12.36 16.32 -20.84
N GLU A 214 -12.21 17.64 -20.89
CA GLU A 214 -11.71 18.34 -22.06
C GLU A 214 -10.24 18.01 -22.36
N TYR A 215 -9.41 17.94 -21.31
CA TYR A 215 -8.02 17.48 -21.45
C TYR A 215 -7.95 16.04 -21.98
N LEU A 216 -8.76 15.14 -21.42
CA LEU A 216 -8.81 13.73 -21.86
C LEU A 216 -9.35 13.57 -23.28
N ARG A 217 -10.32 14.39 -23.69
CA ARG A 217 -10.84 14.43 -25.06
C ARG A 217 -9.73 14.83 -26.04
N THR A 218 -8.97 15.87 -25.71
CA THR A 218 -7.84 16.33 -26.53
C THR A 218 -6.72 15.27 -26.59
N GLU A 219 -6.41 14.62 -25.46
CA GLU A 219 -5.47 13.49 -25.42
C GLU A 219 -5.89 12.37 -26.37
N ALA A 220 -7.17 11.96 -26.32
CA ALA A 220 -7.68 10.88 -27.15
C ALA A 220 -7.62 11.20 -28.66
N LEU A 221 -7.94 12.44 -29.04
CA LEU A 221 -7.92 12.89 -30.44
C LEU A 221 -6.51 13.01 -31.03
N THR A 222 -5.49 13.15 -30.18
CA THR A 222 -4.10 13.34 -30.62
C THR A 222 -3.30 12.04 -30.67
N ARG A 223 -3.91 10.89 -30.35
CA ARG A 223 -3.23 9.59 -30.39
C ARG A 223 -2.80 9.22 -31.81
N SER A 224 -1.55 8.81 -31.95
CA SER A 224 -0.97 8.45 -33.24
C SER A 224 0.22 7.50 -33.10
N LEU A 225 0.49 6.78 -34.20
CA LEU A 225 1.61 5.84 -34.35
C LEU A 225 2.40 6.19 -35.61
N PRO A 226 3.15 7.31 -35.64
CA PRO A 226 3.95 7.69 -36.80
C PRO A 226 5.05 6.66 -37.09
N ASN A 227 5.09 6.19 -38.35
CA ASN A 227 6.08 5.20 -38.79
C ASN A 227 7.52 5.70 -38.74
N ASP A 228 7.72 7.01 -38.83
CA ASP A 228 9.01 7.70 -38.81
C ASP A 228 9.38 8.25 -37.43
N ALA A 229 8.72 7.77 -36.36
CA ALA A 229 8.98 8.23 -35.00
C ALA A 229 10.46 8.00 -34.63
N GLN A 230 11.07 9.04 -34.06
CA GLN A 230 12.47 9.04 -33.66
C GLN A 230 12.62 8.50 -32.22
N ASP A 231 13.44 7.48 -32.03
CA ASP A 231 13.78 6.93 -30.70
C ASP A 231 14.87 7.76 -30.00
N GLN A 232 14.63 9.07 -29.90
CA GLN A 232 15.52 10.02 -29.22
C GLN A 232 14.72 11.22 -28.71
N PHE A 233 15.13 11.75 -27.55
CA PHE A 233 14.59 13.01 -27.03
C PHE A 233 15.22 14.21 -27.75
N THR A 234 14.46 15.30 -27.86
CA THR A 234 14.94 16.55 -28.44
C THR A 234 16.07 17.12 -27.57
N PRO A 235 17.26 17.38 -28.14
CA PRO A 235 18.35 17.96 -27.37
C PRO A 235 18.04 19.42 -27.01
N ASP A 236 18.70 19.94 -25.97
CA ASP A 236 18.80 21.37 -25.71
C ASP A 236 17.49 22.14 -25.39
N MET A 237 16.40 21.45 -25.06
CA MET A 237 15.10 22.05 -24.68
C MET A 237 15.15 22.97 -23.45
N PHE A 238 16.27 22.98 -22.72
CA PHE A 238 16.52 23.77 -21.52
C PHE A 238 17.71 24.74 -21.66
N LYS A 239 18.29 24.91 -22.87
CA LYS A 239 19.45 25.80 -23.10
C LYS A 239 19.08 27.27 -23.11
N GLU A 240 17.96 27.62 -23.73
CA GLU A 240 17.33 28.91 -23.51
C GLU A 240 16.60 28.78 -22.17
N GLY A 241 17.13 29.41 -21.13
CA GLY A 241 16.43 29.47 -19.84
C GLY A 241 14.98 29.91 -20.09
N PRO A 242 14.02 29.49 -19.25
CA PRO A 242 12.62 29.80 -19.50
C PRO A 242 12.51 31.28 -19.83
N SER A 243 11.99 31.61 -21.01
CA SER A 243 11.31 32.88 -21.19
C SER A 243 10.24 32.86 -20.11
N VAL A 244 10.55 33.43 -18.95
CA VAL A 244 9.61 33.50 -17.84
C VAL A 244 8.56 34.50 -18.31
N GLY A 245 7.62 34.02 -19.13
CA GLY A 245 6.39 34.75 -19.34
C GLY A 245 5.79 34.94 -17.96
N ASP A 246 5.43 36.18 -17.63
CA ASP A 246 4.90 36.62 -16.33
C ASP A 246 3.54 35.97 -15.95
N HIS A 247 3.18 34.81 -16.49
CA HIS A 247 1.79 34.34 -16.56
C HIS A 247 1.53 32.91 -16.07
N VAL A 248 2.51 32.21 -15.47
CA VAL A 248 2.18 30.96 -14.74
C VAL A 248 2.00 31.26 -13.26
N ASP A 249 0.78 31.68 -12.90
CA ASP A 249 0.30 31.65 -11.53
C ASP A 249 -0.38 30.29 -11.25
N PRO A 250 0.15 29.45 -10.34
CA PRO A 250 -0.50 28.20 -9.96
C PRO A 250 -1.85 28.42 -9.25
N SER A 251 -2.14 29.66 -8.82
CA SER A 251 -3.41 30.05 -8.19
C SER A 251 -3.75 29.17 -6.98
N TRP A 252 -2.74 28.95 -6.13
CA TRP A 252 -2.89 28.19 -4.90
C TRP A 252 -3.89 28.88 -3.97
N PHE A 253 -4.83 28.13 -3.40
CA PHE A 253 -5.71 28.63 -2.35
C PHE A 253 -5.86 27.58 -1.24
N SER A 254 -5.91 28.05 0.00
CA SER A 254 -6.02 27.17 1.16
C SER A 254 -7.48 26.80 1.41
N ILE A 255 -7.69 25.52 1.68
CA ILE A 255 -8.94 24.96 2.20
C ILE A 255 -8.71 24.25 3.54
N ALA A 256 -7.59 24.54 4.21
CA ALA A 256 -7.27 23.97 5.50
C ALA A 256 -8.39 24.23 6.52
N GLY A 257 -8.73 23.19 7.29
CA GLY A 257 -9.81 23.23 8.28
C GLY A 257 -11.24 23.28 7.71
N LYS A 258 -11.42 23.20 6.38
CA LYS A 258 -12.74 23.09 5.74
C LYS A 258 -13.01 21.66 5.29
N LEU A 259 -14.28 21.32 5.09
CA LEU A 259 -14.67 20.04 4.50
C LEU A 259 -14.09 19.93 3.08
N TYR A 260 -13.28 18.91 2.85
CA TYR A 260 -12.66 18.64 1.55
C TYR A 260 -13.71 18.41 0.47
N MET A 261 -14.82 17.77 0.83
CA MET A 261 -15.91 17.43 -0.09
C MET A 261 -16.66 18.66 -0.63
N ASP A 262 -16.63 19.80 0.05
CA ASP A 262 -17.19 21.06 -0.47
C ASP A 262 -16.49 21.50 -1.76
N PHE A 263 -15.22 21.11 -1.92
CA PHE A 263 -14.37 21.42 -3.07
C PHE A 263 -14.20 20.22 -4.01
N ALA A 264 -14.02 19.02 -3.45
CA ALA A 264 -13.73 17.81 -4.20
C ALA A 264 -14.90 17.35 -5.09
N LYS A 265 -16.15 17.62 -4.69
CA LYS A 265 -17.31 17.31 -5.52
C LYS A 265 -17.23 17.98 -6.91
N ASP A 266 -16.52 19.09 -7.04
CA ASP A 266 -16.30 19.78 -8.32
C ASP A 266 -15.45 18.99 -9.33
N SER A 267 -14.67 18.05 -8.83
CA SER A 267 -13.82 17.17 -9.63
C SER A 267 -14.51 15.84 -9.95
N CYS A 268 -15.76 15.67 -9.54
CA CYS A 268 -16.56 14.48 -9.79
C CYS A 268 -17.56 14.69 -10.92
N ASP A 269 -17.93 13.59 -11.59
CA ASP A 269 -18.98 13.59 -12.61
C ASP A 269 -20.27 14.24 -12.05
N PRO A 270 -20.96 15.13 -12.81
CA PRO A 270 -22.21 15.76 -12.39
C PRO A 270 -23.31 14.81 -11.94
N HIS A 271 -23.28 13.55 -12.38
CA HIS A 271 -24.22 12.49 -12.03
C HIS A 271 -23.70 11.53 -10.96
N SER A 272 -22.51 11.78 -10.41
CA SER A 272 -21.93 10.97 -9.34
C SER A 272 -22.65 11.17 -7.99
N PRO A 273 -22.56 10.20 -7.06
CA PRO A 273 -23.03 10.34 -5.70
C PRO A 273 -22.55 11.61 -4.99
N ALA A 274 -21.31 12.04 -5.20
CA ALA A 274 -20.75 13.26 -4.61
C ALA A 274 -21.50 14.56 -4.97
N ARG A 275 -22.33 14.53 -6.02
CA ARG A 275 -23.17 15.65 -6.47
C ARG A 275 -24.65 15.51 -6.07
N ASN A 276 -25.00 14.46 -5.33
CA ASN A 276 -26.37 14.21 -4.86
C ASN A 276 -26.49 14.50 -3.36
N GLU A 277 -27.20 15.57 -3.01
CA GLU A 277 -27.42 15.99 -1.62
C GLU A 277 -28.29 15.01 -0.81
N ASN A 278 -29.07 14.16 -1.48
CA ASN A 278 -29.93 13.16 -0.84
C ASN A 278 -29.30 11.75 -0.81
N PHE A 279 -27.99 11.64 -1.06
CA PHE A 279 -27.32 10.35 -1.11
C PHE A 279 -27.13 9.77 0.30
N THR A 280 -27.63 8.54 0.51
CA THR A 280 -27.66 7.89 1.83
C THR A 280 -26.52 6.87 2.01
N VAL A 281 -26.34 6.40 3.24
CA VAL A 281 -25.44 5.29 3.59
C VAL A 281 -25.85 4.02 2.85
N GLU A 282 -27.15 3.71 2.81
CA GLU A 282 -27.70 2.53 2.15
C GLU A 282 -27.51 2.59 0.63
N ASP A 283 -27.56 3.79 0.03
CA ASP A 283 -27.26 3.97 -1.39
C ASP A 283 -25.77 3.78 -1.68
N ALA A 284 -24.89 4.24 -0.77
CA ALA A 284 -23.46 3.98 -0.87
C ALA A 284 -23.17 2.47 -0.81
N ASP A 285 -23.77 1.77 0.15
CA ASP A 285 -23.55 0.33 0.37
C ASP A 285 -23.86 -0.50 -0.88
N LYS A 286 -24.96 -0.18 -1.59
CA LYS A 286 -25.34 -0.87 -2.83
C LYS A 286 -24.29 -0.78 -3.94
N LEU A 287 -23.40 0.21 -3.91
CA LEU A 287 -22.40 0.42 -4.96
C LEU A 287 -21.15 -0.43 -4.78
N TYR A 288 -20.83 -0.85 -3.55
CA TYR A 288 -19.54 -1.48 -3.27
C TYR A 288 -19.54 -2.50 -2.14
N LYS A 289 -20.67 -2.83 -1.54
CA LYS A 289 -20.80 -3.88 -0.52
C LYS A 289 -21.63 -5.06 -0.99
N SER A 290 -21.36 -6.20 -0.37
CA SER A 290 -22.20 -7.38 -0.44
C SER A 290 -23.53 -7.10 0.27
N PRO A 291 -24.69 -7.47 -0.33
CA PRO A 291 -25.98 -7.36 0.34
C PRO A 291 -26.08 -8.17 1.64
N SER A 292 -25.30 -9.25 1.76
CA SER A 292 -25.19 -10.06 2.98
C SER A 292 -23.85 -9.80 3.65
N GLY A 293 -23.86 -9.52 4.95
CA GLY A 293 -22.67 -9.26 5.76
C GLY A 293 -21.95 -7.93 5.51
N GLY A 294 -22.34 -7.15 4.49
CA GLY A 294 -21.81 -5.79 4.28
C GLY A 294 -20.33 -5.71 3.86
N PHE A 295 -19.74 -6.79 3.36
CA PHE A 295 -18.32 -6.82 2.99
C PHE A 295 -18.02 -6.03 1.71
N VAL A 296 -16.88 -5.37 1.64
CA VAL A 296 -16.45 -4.61 0.44
C VAL A 296 -16.27 -5.55 -0.77
N THR A 297 -17.14 -5.44 -1.77
CA THR A 297 -17.08 -6.16 -3.05
C THR A 297 -16.31 -5.37 -4.13
N ASN A 298 -16.31 -4.04 -4.04
CA ASN A 298 -15.63 -3.16 -4.99
C ASN A 298 -14.73 -2.14 -4.28
N PHE A 299 -13.44 -2.50 -4.12
CA PHE A 299 -12.48 -1.67 -3.40
C PHE A 299 -12.25 -0.30 -4.07
N THR A 300 -12.25 -0.24 -5.40
CA THR A 300 -12.10 1.02 -6.16
C THR A 300 -13.23 2.00 -5.84
N ALA A 301 -14.48 1.50 -5.75
CA ALA A 301 -15.62 2.33 -5.37
C ALA A 301 -15.60 2.71 -3.89
N SER A 302 -15.19 1.81 -2.99
CA SER A 302 -15.11 2.06 -1.54
C SER A 302 -14.07 3.11 -1.13
N SER A 303 -13.11 3.41 -2.02
CA SER A 303 -12.05 4.41 -1.83
C SER A 303 -12.20 5.64 -2.75
N ASP A 304 -13.21 5.65 -3.62
CA ASP A 304 -13.47 6.76 -4.54
C ASP A 304 -14.35 7.84 -3.89
N LEU A 305 -13.80 9.03 -3.71
CA LEU A 305 -14.53 10.16 -3.12
C LEU A 305 -15.75 10.61 -3.92
N CYS A 306 -15.79 10.33 -5.23
CA CYS A 306 -17.00 10.59 -6.02
C CYS A 306 -18.16 9.64 -5.66
N THR A 307 -17.83 8.51 -5.02
CA THR A 307 -18.77 7.50 -4.53
C THR A 307 -19.04 7.65 -3.03
N VAL A 308 -17.99 7.63 -2.19
CA VAL A 308 -18.14 7.59 -0.72
C VAL A 308 -18.10 8.95 -0.05
N GLY A 309 -17.73 10.01 -0.78
CA GLY A 309 -17.58 11.36 -0.24
C GLY A 309 -18.78 11.87 0.58
N PRO A 310 -20.05 11.71 0.11
CA PRO A 310 -21.22 12.14 0.88
C PRO A 310 -21.38 11.49 2.25
N VAL A 311 -20.98 10.24 2.41
CA VAL A 311 -21.19 9.46 3.65
C VAL A 311 -19.95 9.40 4.54
N LEU A 312 -18.78 9.75 4.00
CA LEU A 312 -17.49 9.69 4.68
C LEU A 312 -16.89 11.08 4.98
N GLY A 313 -17.39 12.15 4.34
CA GLY A 313 -16.78 13.49 4.37
C GLY A 313 -16.52 14.05 5.77
N GLU A 314 -17.41 13.77 6.72
CA GLU A 314 -17.28 14.21 8.12
C GLU A 314 -16.69 13.13 9.04
N ASN A 315 -16.38 11.94 8.54
CA ASN A 315 -15.94 10.79 9.34
C ASN A 315 -14.52 10.33 9.02
N HIS A 316 -13.79 11.11 8.22
CA HIS A 316 -12.40 10.89 7.85
C HIS A 316 -11.58 12.15 8.05
N GLY A 317 -10.47 12.08 8.79
CA GLY A 317 -9.76 13.27 9.27
C GLY A 317 -9.20 14.15 8.13
N PHE A 318 -8.74 13.53 7.04
CA PHE A 318 -8.30 14.26 5.85
C PHE A 318 -9.45 15.03 5.19
N LEU A 319 -10.65 14.46 5.17
CA LEU A 319 -11.83 15.07 4.54
C LEU A 319 -12.47 16.12 5.44
N PHE A 320 -12.41 15.92 6.75
CA PHE A 320 -13.14 16.74 7.72
C PHE A 320 -12.31 17.92 8.26
N SER A 321 -11.04 17.70 8.61
CA SER A 321 -10.26 18.69 9.38
C SER A 321 -8.76 18.67 9.06
N ALA A 322 -8.39 18.54 7.80
CA ALA A 322 -6.97 18.55 7.45
C ALA A 322 -6.31 19.92 7.69
N SER A 323 -5.09 19.91 8.23
CA SER A 323 -4.38 21.08 8.75
C SER A 323 -3.81 22.02 7.69
N SER A 324 -3.59 21.51 6.47
CA SER A 324 -2.71 22.19 5.52
C SER A 324 -3.05 21.96 4.04
N ASN A 325 -4.32 21.70 3.71
CA ASN A 325 -4.72 21.61 2.31
C ASN A 325 -4.56 22.95 1.59
N LEU A 326 -3.63 22.96 0.65
CA LEU A 326 -3.36 24.05 -0.28
C LEU A 326 -3.53 23.48 -1.69
N ILE A 327 -4.62 23.85 -2.37
CA ILE A 327 -4.98 23.22 -3.64
C ILE A 327 -4.98 24.21 -4.80
N THR A 328 -4.97 23.68 -6.02
CA THR A 328 -5.24 24.44 -7.24
C THR A 328 -6.33 23.76 -8.06
N ARG A 329 -7.08 24.55 -8.84
CA ARG A 329 -8.02 24.07 -9.85
C ARG A 329 -7.38 23.90 -11.24
N LYS A 330 -6.13 24.35 -11.42
CA LYS A 330 -5.43 24.23 -12.70
C LYS A 330 -4.69 22.90 -12.80
N LEU A 331 -4.67 22.31 -14.00
CA LEU A 331 -3.82 21.15 -14.27
C LEU A 331 -2.36 21.58 -14.35
N ILE A 332 -1.56 21.21 -13.35
CA ILE A 332 -0.14 21.57 -13.23
C ILE A 332 0.71 20.33 -12.87
N PRO A 333 1.98 20.24 -13.30
CA PRO A 333 2.78 19.00 -13.20
C PRO A 333 3.42 18.85 -11.81
N VAL A 334 2.61 18.55 -10.79
CA VAL A 334 3.07 18.31 -9.42
C VAL A 334 3.17 16.82 -9.14
N PHE A 335 4.34 16.38 -8.66
CA PHE A 335 4.60 15.01 -8.24
C PHE A 335 4.31 14.83 -6.76
N SER A 336 3.50 13.82 -6.41
CA SER A 336 3.10 13.53 -5.02
C SER A 336 3.28 12.05 -4.67
N GLU A 337 3.46 11.77 -3.38
CA GLU A 337 3.67 10.40 -2.86
C GLU A 337 2.39 9.55 -2.89
N CYS A 338 1.24 10.22 -2.81
CA CYS A 338 -0.10 9.64 -2.93
C CYS A 338 -1.10 10.73 -3.34
N LYS A 339 -2.35 10.34 -3.59
CA LYS A 339 -3.46 11.26 -3.83
C LYS A 339 -4.81 10.59 -3.54
N VAL A 340 -5.91 11.34 -3.50
CA VAL A 340 -7.27 10.74 -3.49
C VAL A 340 -7.84 10.75 -4.91
N SER A 341 -8.97 10.07 -5.13
CA SER A 341 -9.49 9.78 -6.47
C SER A 341 -9.75 11.00 -7.38
N VAL A 342 -10.05 12.15 -6.77
CA VAL A 342 -10.34 13.42 -7.45
C VAL A 342 -9.10 14.24 -7.82
N ASN A 343 -7.91 13.85 -7.33
CA ASN A 343 -6.70 14.64 -7.54
C ASN A 343 -5.92 14.19 -8.78
N ASN A 344 -5.25 15.16 -9.40
CA ASN A 344 -4.50 15.00 -10.65
C ASN A 344 -2.99 15.06 -10.45
N ASP A 345 -2.51 14.97 -9.20
CA ASP A 345 -1.08 14.84 -8.90
C ASP A 345 -0.48 13.60 -9.62
N ILE A 346 0.78 13.70 -10.03
CA ILE A 346 1.54 12.64 -10.68
C ILE A 346 2.17 11.76 -9.60
N LEU A 347 1.73 10.50 -9.50
CA LEU A 347 2.22 9.62 -8.44
C LEU A 347 3.62 9.09 -8.74
N PHE A 348 4.46 9.07 -7.71
CA PHE A 348 5.72 8.33 -7.71
C PHE A 348 5.81 7.45 -6.46
N PRO A 349 6.69 6.42 -6.44
CA PRO A 349 6.84 5.61 -5.24
C PRO A 349 7.30 6.46 -4.05
N ALA A 350 6.50 6.47 -2.99
CA ALA A 350 6.71 7.36 -1.87
C ALA A 350 8.12 7.27 -1.29
N ASN A 351 8.68 8.41 -0.84
CA ASN A 351 10.04 8.45 -0.30
C ASN A 351 10.24 7.50 0.89
N MET A 352 9.18 7.24 1.66
CA MET A 352 9.23 6.31 2.78
C MET A 352 9.67 4.90 2.37
N TYR A 353 9.35 4.45 1.15
CA TYR A 353 9.79 3.16 0.62
C TYR A 353 11.28 3.14 0.23
N PHE A 354 11.87 4.30 -0.04
CA PHE A 354 13.29 4.44 -0.33
C PHE A 354 14.16 4.63 0.92
N MET A 355 13.65 5.27 1.99
CA MET A 355 14.46 5.78 3.11
C MET A 355 15.03 4.74 4.09
N LYS A 356 14.65 3.48 3.97
CA LYS A 356 15.05 2.40 4.90
C LYS A 356 14.86 2.75 6.39
N ASP A 357 13.82 3.52 6.69
CA ASP A 357 13.47 3.91 8.06
C ASP A 357 12.95 2.71 8.86
N LYS A 358 13.52 2.48 10.05
CA LYS A 358 13.18 1.34 10.92
C LYS A 358 11.71 1.32 11.35
N ARG A 359 11.00 2.45 11.28
CA ARG A 359 9.57 2.55 11.57
C ARG A 359 8.68 1.88 10.50
N TYR A 360 9.22 1.62 9.31
CA TYR A 360 8.44 1.17 8.14
C TYR A 360 9.10 0.02 7.36
N VAL A 361 10.36 -0.32 7.65
CA VAL A 361 11.07 -1.39 6.94
C VAL A 361 10.69 -2.76 7.48
N TYR A 362 10.28 -3.65 6.58
CA TYR A 362 10.10 -5.06 6.88
C TYR A 362 11.42 -5.69 7.36
N ASN A 363 11.32 -6.44 8.45
CA ASN A 363 12.42 -7.22 9.01
C ASN A 363 11.90 -8.61 9.38
N SER A 364 12.43 -9.63 8.70
CA SER A 364 12.00 -11.03 8.86
C SER A 364 12.35 -11.64 10.22
N ARG A 365 13.22 -11.01 11.03
CA ARG A 365 13.67 -11.55 12.33
C ARG A 365 12.53 -11.86 13.30
N HIS A 366 11.43 -11.11 13.22
CA HIS A 366 10.28 -11.25 14.12
C HIS A 366 9.00 -11.70 13.38
N ASP A 367 9.17 -12.20 12.15
CA ASP A 367 8.07 -12.66 11.30
C ASP A 367 7.98 -14.20 11.33
N TYR A 368 7.29 -14.70 12.36
CA TYR A 368 7.08 -16.13 12.60
C TYR A 368 6.24 -16.79 11.50
N GLU A 369 6.27 -18.12 11.40
CA GLU A 369 5.34 -18.85 10.54
C GLU A 369 3.89 -18.64 10.98
N TRP A 370 2.92 -18.77 10.06
CA TRP A 370 1.51 -18.47 10.31
C TRP A 370 0.97 -19.15 11.58
N LYS A 371 1.23 -20.46 11.72
CA LYS A 371 0.82 -21.28 12.86
C LYS A 371 1.38 -20.82 14.22
N ASP A 372 2.49 -20.07 14.22
CA ASP A 372 3.18 -19.60 15.41
C ASP A 372 2.82 -18.14 15.75
N LYS A 373 1.96 -17.49 14.94
CA LYS A 373 1.44 -16.14 15.19
C LYS A 373 0.21 -16.19 16.10
N ALA A 374 0.02 -15.12 16.86
CA ALA A 374 -1.17 -14.94 17.68
C ALA A 374 -2.41 -14.64 16.82
N ASP A 375 -3.54 -15.24 17.20
CA ASP A 375 -4.90 -14.99 16.69
C ASP A 375 -5.40 -13.61 17.13
N THR A 376 -4.68 -12.57 16.74
CA THR A 376 -4.86 -11.20 17.22
C THR A 376 -4.93 -10.21 16.05
N LEU A 377 -5.89 -9.31 16.11
CA LEU A 377 -5.95 -8.08 15.31
C LEU A 377 -5.08 -7.01 15.96
N LEU A 378 -4.02 -6.59 15.27
CA LEU A 378 -3.07 -5.62 15.82
C LEU A 378 -3.09 -4.30 15.07
N TRP A 379 -3.18 -3.22 15.85
CA TRP A 379 -2.91 -1.87 15.39
C TRP A 379 -2.26 -1.02 16.49
N ARG A 380 -1.22 -0.27 16.11
CA ARG A 380 -0.58 0.76 16.94
C ARG A 380 -0.33 1.98 16.09
N GLY A 381 -0.77 3.13 16.59
CA GLY A 381 -0.57 4.39 15.90
C GLY A 381 -0.73 5.58 16.83
N VAL A 382 -0.58 6.76 16.25
CA VAL A 382 -0.83 8.05 16.91
C VAL A 382 -2.15 8.63 16.43
N THR A 383 -2.69 9.62 17.13
CA THR A 383 -3.98 10.28 16.83
C THR A 383 -3.97 11.13 15.55
N SER A 384 -2.94 11.01 14.69
CA SER A 384 -2.87 11.70 13.39
C SER A 384 -4.07 11.40 12.50
N GLY A 385 -4.37 12.27 11.56
CA GLY A 385 -5.49 12.05 10.65
C GLY A 385 -6.15 13.33 10.21
N GLY A 386 -6.11 14.33 11.08
CA GLY A 386 -6.63 15.69 10.92
C GLY A 386 -6.30 16.49 12.17
N VAL A 387 -6.66 17.77 12.17
CA VAL A 387 -6.59 18.63 13.34
C VAL A 387 -7.66 18.20 14.33
N GLN A 388 -7.26 17.93 15.57
CA GLN A 388 -8.17 17.52 16.63
C GLN A 388 -8.44 18.67 17.60
N LEU A 389 -9.72 18.88 17.89
CA LEU A 389 -10.27 19.81 18.87
C LEU A 389 -11.13 19.01 19.86
N ALA A 390 -11.38 19.59 21.03
CA ALA A 390 -12.17 18.94 22.08
C ALA A 390 -13.60 18.56 21.62
N ASP A 391 -14.16 19.28 20.66
CA ASP A 391 -15.52 19.13 20.14
C ASP A 391 -15.61 18.41 18.78
N ASN A 392 -14.48 18.00 18.19
CA ASN A 392 -14.47 17.45 16.83
C ASN A 392 -13.79 16.08 16.70
N TRP A 393 -13.08 15.63 17.73
CA TRP A 393 -12.16 14.51 17.59
C TRP A 393 -12.86 13.17 17.35
N GLU A 394 -14.12 13.02 17.75
CA GLU A 394 -14.95 11.82 17.55
C GLU A 394 -15.20 11.52 16.07
N HIS A 395 -15.14 12.55 15.22
CA HIS A 395 -15.25 12.44 13.77
C HIS A 395 -14.00 11.83 13.10
N MET A 396 -12.88 11.75 13.83
CA MET A 396 -11.62 11.30 13.24
C MET A 396 -11.62 9.77 13.09
N HIS A 397 -11.42 9.30 11.85
CA HIS A 397 -11.38 7.87 11.51
C HIS A 397 -10.53 6.98 12.44
N ARG A 398 -9.33 7.39 12.87
CA ARG A 398 -8.53 6.57 13.80
C ARG A 398 -9.13 6.48 15.20
N GLN A 399 -9.75 7.55 15.67
CA GLN A 399 -10.42 7.62 16.96
C GLN A 399 -11.66 6.74 16.94
N ARG A 400 -12.45 6.83 15.86
CA ARG A 400 -13.57 5.90 15.58
C ARG A 400 -13.11 4.44 15.57
N PHE A 401 -12.00 4.14 14.90
CA PHE A 401 -11.44 2.79 14.85
C PHE A 401 -11.00 2.28 16.24
N VAL A 402 -10.37 3.13 17.05
CA VAL A 402 -9.98 2.76 18.42
C VAL A 402 -11.21 2.55 19.30
N HIS A 403 -12.28 3.35 19.16
CA HIS A 403 -13.53 3.13 19.88
C HIS A 403 -14.22 1.82 19.51
N ILE A 404 -14.43 1.56 18.21
CA ILE A 404 -15.14 0.35 17.77
C ILE A 404 -14.40 -0.94 18.14
N THR A 405 -13.09 -0.86 18.42
CA THR A 405 -12.26 -2.00 18.86
C THR A 405 -12.07 -2.07 20.38
N ASN A 406 -12.58 -1.10 21.14
CA ASN A 406 -12.41 -1.02 22.59
C ASN A 406 -13.49 -1.83 23.32
N THR A 407 -13.05 -2.78 24.14
CA THR A 407 -13.92 -3.63 24.96
C THR A 407 -14.88 -2.84 25.87
N THR A 408 -14.41 -1.75 26.46
CA THR A 408 -15.20 -0.95 27.41
C THR A 408 -16.29 -0.18 26.68
N ASP A 409 -15.93 0.47 25.57
CA ASP A 409 -16.86 1.25 24.75
C ASP A 409 -17.93 0.34 24.14
N MET A 410 -17.52 -0.86 23.68
CA MET A 410 -18.40 -1.84 23.07
C MET A 410 -19.20 -2.69 24.08
N ARG A 411 -19.17 -2.39 25.39
CA ARG A 411 -19.83 -3.21 26.44
C ARG A 411 -21.34 -3.27 26.27
N THR A 412 -21.97 -2.18 25.87
CA THR A 412 -23.43 -2.06 25.71
C THR A 412 -23.88 -2.03 24.25
N GLU A 413 -22.94 -2.00 23.33
CA GLU A 413 -23.20 -1.91 21.89
C GLU A 413 -23.46 -3.29 21.27
N THR A 414 -24.19 -3.28 20.15
CA THR A 414 -24.35 -4.42 19.26
C THR A 414 -23.88 -4.08 17.86
N VAL A 415 -23.48 -5.11 17.12
CA VAL A 415 -23.05 -5.00 15.72
C VAL A 415 -23.63 -6.14 14.89
N SER A 416 -23.76 -5.92 13.58
CA SER A 416 -24.19 -6.97 12.67
C SER A 416 -23.02 -7.84 12.23
N ILE A 417 -23.21 -9.16 12.27
CA ILE A 417 -22.31 -10.17 11.70
C ILE A 417 -23.12 -11.17 10.88
N LEU A 418 -22.46 -12.11 10.21
CA LEU A 418 -23.13 -13.30 9.69
C LEU A 418 -23.11 -14.43 10.72
N SER A 419 -24.11 -15.29 10.70
CA SER A 419 -24.12 -16.56 11.46
C SER A 419 -24.48 -17.70 10.53
N GLU A 420 -23.77 -18.81 10.67
CA GLU A 420 -24.08 -20.08 10.02
C GLU A 420 -25.26 -20.75 10.75
N THR A 421 -26.23 -21.22 9.97
CA THR A 421 -27.39 -21.98 10.45
C THR A 421 -27.09 -23.47 10.46
N SER A 422 -27.93 -24.29 11.11
CA SER A 422 -27.77 -25.75 11.11
C SER A 422 -27.86 -26.39 9.71
N LEU A 423 -28.33 -25.65 8.71
CA LEU A 423 -28.39 -26.07 7.31
C LEU A 423 -27.14 -25.65 6.50
N GLY A 424 -26.13 -25.06 7.15
CA GLY A 424 -24.93 -24.54 6.50
C GLY A 424 -25.15 -23.25 5.70
N GLN A 425 -26.27 -22.55 5.94
CA GLN A 425 -26.58 -21.27 5.30
C GLN A 425 -26.21 -20.11 6.21
N TYR A 426 -25.70 -19.01 5.65
CA TYR A 426 -25.39 -17.80 6.38
C TYR A 426 -26.57 -16.81 6.38
N ARG A 427 -26.82 -16.17 7.52
CA ARG A 427 -27.82 -15.11 7.70
C ARG A 427 -27.24 -13.97 8.53
N ASP A 428 -27.73 -12.75 8.31
CA ASP A 428 -27.37 -11.61 9.14
C ASP A 428 -27.87 -11.81 10.58
N TYR A 429 -26.98 -11.57 11.53
CA TYR A 429 -27.23 -11.55 12.97
C TYR A 429 -26.93 -10.12 13.46
N PRO A 430 -27.95 -9.25 13.61
CA PRO A 430 -27.75 -7.82 13.83
C PRO A 430 -27.35 -7.45 15.26
N ASP A 431 -27.57 -8.34 16.23
CA ASP A 431 -27.47 -8.03 17.67
C ASP A 431 -26.27 -8.71 18.34
N PHE A 432 -25.13 -8.83 17.65
CA PHE A 432 -23.93 -9.44 18.24
C PHE A 432 -23.27 -8.47 19.22
N HIS A 433 -22.99 -8.93 20.45
CA HIS A 433 -22.28 -8.16 21.48
C HIS A 433 -20.75 -8.38 21.38
N PRO A 434 -19.97 -7.43 20.86
CA PRO A 434 -18.58 -7.70 20.49
C PRO A 434 -17.56 -7.47 21.62
N SER A 435 -17.99 -6.95 22.78
CA SER A 435 -17.09 -6.60 23.89
C SER A 435 -16.13 -7.73 24.28
N LYS A 436 -16.65 -8.94 24.50
CA LYS A 436 -15.80 -10.11 24.84
C LYS A 436 -14.88 -10.50 23.69
N PHE A 437 -15.40 -10.53 22.47
CA PHE A 437 -14.61 -10.89 21.29
C PHE A 437 -13.43 -9.92 21.07
N SER A 438 -13.67 -8.61 21.21
CA SER A 438 -12.61 -7.60 21.13
C SER A 438 -11.57 -7.76 22.25
N LEU A 439 -11.98 -8.11 23.47
CA LEU A 439 -11.06 -8.34 24.59
C LEU A 439 -10.10 -9.49 24.31
N ASP A 440 -10.63 -10.57 23.73
CA ASP A 440 -9.89 -11.80 23.50
C ASP A 440 -8.97 -11.70 22.26
N HIS A 441 -9.38 -10.93 21.25
CA HIS A 441 -8.71 -10.94 19.94
C HIS A 441 -8.11 -9.60 19.48
N PHE A 442 -8.45 -8.45 20.06
CA PHE A 442 -7.99 -7.15 19.55
C PHE A 442 -6.89 -6.55 20.42
N ASP A 443 -5.74 -6.32 19.82
CA ASP A 443 -4.68 -5.48 20.36
C ASP A 443 -4.55 -4.18 19.57
N VAL A 444 -5.51 -3.29 19.78
CA VAL A 444 -5.60 -1.97 19.15
C VAL A 444 -5.41 -0.86 20.19
N GLY A 445 -4.75 0.23 19.81
CA GLY A 445 -4.72 1.43 20.66
C GLY A 445 -3.70 2.47 20.22
N PHE A 446 -3.93 3.71 20.68
CA PHE A 446 -3.00 4.81 20.48
C PHE A 446 -1.75 4.65 21.35
N THR A 447 -0.59 5.06 20.83
CA THR A 447 0.67 5.10 21.58
C THR A 447 0.96 6.46 22.19
N GLU A 448 0.43 7.52 21.58
CA GLU A 448 0.52 8.92 22.01
C GLU A 448 -0.53 9.75 21.27
N ALA A 449 -0.86 10.92 21.82
CA ALA A 449 -1.64 11.93 21.10
C ALA A 449 -0.74 12.89 20.33
N TRP A 450 -1.23 13.31 19.17
CA TRP A 450 -0.55 14.17 18.23
C TRP A 450 -1.53 14.97 17.38
N GLY A 451 -1.24 16.25 17.12
CA GLY A 451 -2.00 17.07 16.17
C GLY A 451 -3.24 17.76 16.75
N CYS A 452 -3.31 17.92 18.07
CA CYS A 452 -4.42 18.62 18.74
C CYS A 452 -4.15 20.13 18.89
N ILE A 453 -5.21 20.93 18.92
CA ILE A 453 -5.16 22.38 19.17
C ILE A 453 -6.09 22.73 20.34
N PRO A 454 -5.67 23.60 21.30
CA PRO A 454 -4.32 24.13 21.46
C PRO A 454 -3.32 23.09 22.00
N ASN A 455 -3.83 22.03 22.63
CA ASN A 455 -3.05 20.89 23.12
C ASN A 455 -4.00 19.67 23.25
N CYS A 456 -3.45 18.51 23.60
CA CYS A 456 -4.18 17.24 23.64
C CYS A 456 -4.80 16.89 25.01
N SER A 457 -4.86 17.81 25.99
CA SER A 457 -5.31 17.47 27.36
C SER A 457 -6.76 17.00 27.43
N PHE A 458 -7.59 17.31 26.43
CA PHE A 458 -8.96 16.78 26.36
C PHE A 458 -8.99 15.26 26.14
N TYR A 459 -7.85 14.63 25.82
CA TYR A 459 -7.72 13.18 25.75
C TYR A 459 -7.31 12.51 27.07
N ASP A 460 -6.91 13.28 28.09
CA ASP A 460 -6.35 12.73 29.34
C ASP A 460 -7.34 11.76 30.03
N ASP A 461 -8.64 12.03 29.92
CA ASP A 461 -9.71 11.19 30.46
C ASP A 461 -10.41 10.31 29.39
N VAL A 462 -9.93 10.33 28.14
CA VAL A 462 -10.51 9.59 27.01
C VAL A 462 -9.68 8.35 26.68
N TRP A 463 -8.35 8.50 26.59
CA TRP A 463 -7.47 7.44 26.09
C TRP A 463 -6.53 6.91 27.15
N THR A 464 -6.46 5.58 27.24
CA THR A 464 -5.31 4.90 27.83
C THR A 464 -4.31 4.55 26.72
N TYR A 465 -3.17 5.25 26.68
CA TYR A 465 -2.14 4.99 25.68
C TYR A 465 -1.44 3.63 25.92
N LYS A 466 -1.32 2.84 24.86
CA LYS A 466 -0.56 1.59 24.86
C LYS A 466 0.92 1.86 24.61
N LYS A 467 1.78 0.98 25.12
CA LYS A 467 3.23 1.09 24.87
C LYS A 467 3.51 0.99 23.36
N PRO A 468 4.41 1.85 22.82
CA PRO A 468 4.94 1.66 21.48
C PRO A 468 5.50 0.26 21.30
N LYS A 469 5.23 -0.37 20.16
CA LYS A 469 5.84 -1.63 19.73
C LYS A 469 6.82 -1.33 18.62
N ASP A 470 7.99 -1.96 18.67
CA ASP A 470 8.89 -1.98 17.53
C ASP A 470 8.14 -2.51 16.31
N PHE A 471 8.41 -1.93 15.13
CA PHE A 471 7.62 -2.23 13.94
C PHE A 471 7.60 -3.72 13.61
N SER A 472 8.73 -4.42 13.77
CA SER A 472 8.82 -5.86 13.52
C SER A 472 8.04 -6.72 14.51
N GLU A 473 7.78 -6.23 15.73
CA GLU A 473 6.99 -6.96 16.73
C GLU A 473 5.51 -7.09 16.34
N GLN A 474 5.05 -6.23 15.41
CA GLN A 474 3.70 -6.33 14.87
C GLN A 474 3.50 -7.64 14.10
N PHE A 475 4.55 -8.15 13.44
CA PHE A 475 4.51 -9.40 12.66
C PHE A 475 4.32 -10.67 13.50
N LYS A 476 4.18 -10.55 14.83
CA LYS A 476 3.79 -11.66 15.71
C LYS A 476 2.28 -11.92 15.70
N ALA A 477 1.49 -10.96 15.23
CA ALA A 477 0.04 -11.09 15.09
C ALA A 477 -0.33 -11.59 13.69
N LYS A 478 -1.42 -12.36 13.58
CA LYS A 478 -1.95 -12.81 12.29
C LYS A 478 -2.56 -11.68 11.47
N TYR A 479 -3.26 -10.73 12.08
CA TYR A 479 -4.02 -9.70 11.37
C TYR A 479 -3.48 -8.31 11.65
N LEU A 480 -3.07 -7.57 10.60
CA LEU A 480 -2.45 -6.25 10.70
C LEU A 480 -3.30 -5.20 10.00
N VAL A 481 -3.73 -4.18 10.76
CA VAL A 481 -4.60 -3.14 10.22
C VAL A 481 -3.78 -1.94 9.71
N ASP A 482 -4.07 -1.53 8.48
CA ASP A 482 -3.54 -0.33 7.85
C ASP A 482 -4.68 0.69 7.67
N ILE A 483 -4.52 1.84 8.32
CA ILE A 483 -5.47 2.96 8.31
C ILE A 483 -4.68 4.22 8.02
N ASP A 484 -5.27 5.06 7.19
CA ASP A 484 -4.76 6.36 6.78
C ASP A 484 -4.34 7.23 7.97
N GLY A 485 -3.39 8.14 7.75
CA GLY A 485 -3.03 9.19 8.69
C GLY A 485 -3.45 10.55 8.14
N HIS A 486 -2.57 11.55 8.23
CA HIS A 486 -2.74 12.78 7.44
C HIS A 486 -2.75 12.52 5.92
N SER A 487 -2.22 11.35 5.53
CA SER A 487 -2.03 10.85 4.19
C SER A 487 -1.88 9.32 4.22
N PHE A 488 -1.42 8.71 3.14
CA PHE A 488 -1.13 7.27 3.06
C PHE A 488 -0.24 6.75 4.21
N SER A 489 -0.31 5.45 4.48
CA SER A 489 0.49 4.79 5.51
C SER A 489 1.76 4.15 4.94
N GLY A 490 2.93 4.66 5.32
CA GLY A 490 4.22 4.07 4.93
C GLY A 490 4.47 2.64 5.44
N ARG A 491 3.60 2.09 6.30
CA ARG A 491 3.68 0.71 6.82
C ARG A 491 3.23 -0.32 5.78
N TRP A 492 2.38 0.08 4.84
CA TRP A 492 1.60 -0.84 4.02
C TRP A 492 2.45 -1.83 3.24
N ARG A 493 3.48 -1.35 2.55
CA ARG A 493 4.40 -2.20 1.80
C ARG A 493 5.07 -3.28 2.65
N ALA A 494 5.37 -3.01 3.92
CA ALA A 494 5.98 -4.00 4.79
C ALA A 494 4.99 -5.05 5.31
N PHE A 495 3.69 -4.70 5.43
CA PHE A 495 2.66 -5.68 5.74
C PHE A 495 2.52 -6.69 4.61
N GLN A 496 2.54 -6.22 3.36
CA GLN A 496 2.53 -7.09 2.17
C GLN A 496 3.73 -8.03 2.09
N LEU A 497 4.88 -7.67 2.68
CA LEU A 497 6.08 -8.52 2.70
C LEU A 497 6.11 -9.52 3.87
N SER A 498 5.24 -9.33 4.87
CA SER A 498 5.19 -10.17 6.07
C SER A 498 4.38 -11.44 5.85
N LYS A 499 4.44 -12.39 6.79
CA LYS A 499 3.57 -13.57 6.79
C LYS A 499 2.22 -13.32 7.47
N SER A 500 1.89 -12.07 7.78
CA SER A 500 0.62 -11.68 8.40
C SER A 500 -0.37 -11.20 7.34
N LEU A 501 -1.67 -11.34 7.63
CA LEU A 501 -2.74 -10.84 6.79
C LEU A 501 -2.93 -9.34 6.99
N GLY A 502 -2.70 -8.55 5.94
CA GLY A 502 -3.02 -7.13 5.91
C GLY A 502 -4.53 -6.87 5.71
N ILE A 503 -5.10 -6.01 6.56
CA ILE A 503 -6.46 -5.48 6.44
C ILE A 503 -6.35 -3.97 6.21
N LYS A 504 -6.93 -3.44 5.12
CA LYS A 504 -6.72 -2.04 4.72
C LYS A 504 -8.02 -1.27 4.61
N ALA A 505 -8.09 -0.13 5.29
CA ALA A 505 -9.09 0.92 5.08
C ALA A 505 -8.37 2.21 4.66
N THR A 506 -8.62 2.66 3.43
CA THR A 506 -7.97 3.85 2.87
C THR A 506 -8.85 4.57 1.86
N ILE A 507 -8.60 5.87 1.67
CA ILE A 507 -9.05 6.68 0.53
C ILE A 507 -7.90 7.12 -0.39
N PHE A 508 -6.65 6.84 0.00
CA PHE A 508 -5.48 7.24 -0.76
C PHE A 508 -5.09 6.19 -1.80
N ARG A 509 -4.66 6.70 -2.95
CA ARG A 509 -4.06 5.96 -4.05
C ARG A 509 -2.54 6.11 -4.01
N GLU A 510 -1.85 5.00 -4.23
CA GLU A 510 -0.40 4.89 -4.29
C GLU A 510 0.07 4.24 -5.61
N TRP A 511 1.37 4.33 -5.89
CA TRP A 511 1.98 3.83 -7.14
C TRP A 511 1.77 2.33 -7.42
N HIS A 512 1.50 1.53 -6.39
CA HIS A 512 1.40 0.08 -6.47
C HIS A 512 -0.03 -0.47 -6.56
N ASP A 513 -1.05 0.38 -6.50
CA ASP A 513 -2.43 -0.09 -6.38
C ASP A 513 -2.90 -0.85 -7.63
N SER A 514 -2.33 -0.56 -8.81
CA SER A 514 -2.56 -1.33 -10.03
C SER A 514 -2.04 -2.77 -10.00
N ARG A 515 -1.32 -3.15 -8.94
CA ARG A 515 -0.66 -4.46 -8.78
C ARG A 515 -1.22 -5.27 -7.61
N LEU A 516 -1.99 -4.68 -6.71
CA LEU A 516 -2.54 -5.37 -5.54
C LEU A 516 -4.02 -5.68 -5.74
N PHE A 517 -4.42 -6.91 -5.44
CA PHE A 517 -5.77 -7.41 -5.68
C PHE A 517 -6.46 -7.61 -4.32
N PRO A 518 -7.56 -6.88 -4.02
CA PRO A 518 -8.33 -7.09 -2.81
C PRO A 518 -8.85 -8.53 -2.77
N TRP A 519 -8.99 -9.10 -1.58
CA TRP A 519 -9.35 -10.50 -1.29
C TRP A 519 -8.35 -11.57 -1.74
N ARG A 520 -7.24 -11.17 -2.38
CA ARG A 520 -6.11 -12.06 -2.70
C ARG A 520 -4.82 -11.66 -2.00
N HIS A 521 -4.48 -10.38 -2.00
CA HIS A 521 -3.25 -9.87 -1.37
C HIS A 521 -3.52 -9.12 -0.05
N PHE A 522 -4.78 -8.77 0.20
CA PHE A 522 -5.22 -8.14 1.45
C PHE A 522 -6.74 -8.22 1.57
N VAL A 523 -7.26 -7.97 2.77
CA VAL A 523 -8.70 -7.81 3.01
C VAL A 523 -9.04 -6.32 3.00
N PRO A 524 -9.90 -5.84 2.07
CA PRO A 524 -10.42 -4.48 2.13
C PRO A 524 -11.41 -4.35 3.30
N MET A 525 -11.32 -3.24 4.03
CA MET A 525 -12.23 -2.87 5.12
C MET A 525 -12.82 -1.49 4.82
N ASP A 526 -14.12 -1.32 5.11
CA ASP A 526 -14.79 -0.03 4.92
C ASP A 526 -14.18 1.05 5.84
N ASN A 527 -14.09 2.29 5.35
CA ASN A 527 -13.61 3.42 6.14
C ASN A 527 -14.57 3.85 7.28
N ARG A 528 -15.80 3.31 7.28
CA ARG A 528 -16.78 3.42 8.37
C ARG A 528 -16.62 2.30 9.40
N TYR A 529 -15.91 1.23 9.09
CA TYR A 529 -15.58 0.09 9.96
C TYR A 529 -16.77 -0.79 10.39
N ASP A 530 -17.91 -0.64 9.73
CA ASP A 530 -19.13 -1.40 10.01
C ASP A 530 -19.06 -2.87 9.55
N ASP A 531 -18.08 -3.22 8.72
CA ASP A 531 -17.76 -4.60 8.33
C ASP A 531 -16.70 -5.27 9.22
N LEU A 532 -16.06 -4.54 10.14
CA LEU A 532 -14.93 -5.03 10.94
C LEU A 532 -15.23 -6.33 11.69
N TYR A 533 -16.33 -6.37 12.44
CA TYR A 533 -16.65 -7.55 13.24
C TYR A 533 -17.04 -8.73 12.36
N GLY A 534 -17.79 -8.52 11.28
CA GLY A 534 -18.09 -9.57 10.31
C GLY A 534 -16.83 -10.18 9.69
N LEU A 535 -15.83 -9.36 9.36
CA LEU A 535 -14.53 -9.82 8.86
C LEU A 535 -13.81 -10.66 9.91
N MET A 536 -13.75 -10.17 11.15
CA MET A 536 -12.95 -10.81 12.19
C MET A 536 -13.59 -12.09 12.71
N THR A 537 -14.92 -12.13 12.85
CA THR A 537 -15.64 -13.34 13.26
C THR A 537 -15.58 -14.43 12.18
N TYR A 538 -15.49 -14.07 10.89
CA TYR A 538 -15.22 -15.02 9.80
C TYR A 538 -13.87 -15.72 9.99
N PHE A 539 -12.78 -14.96 10.15
CA PHE A 539 -11.44 -15.54 10.22
C PHE A 539 -11.13 -16.23 11.55
N LEU A 540 -11.62 -15.68 12.66
CA LEU A 540 -11.34 -16.21 14.01
C LEU A 540 -12.36 -17.24 14.48
N GLY A 541 -13.55 -17.27 13.86
CA GLY A 541 -14.67 -18.12 14.25
C GLY A 541 -15.42 -17.61 15.47
N LEU A 542 -16.60 -18.17 15.68
CA LEU A 542 -17.45 -18.04 16.86
C LEU A 542 -18.05 -19.41 17.17
N GLU A 543 -17.69 -19.98 18.31
CA GLU A 543 -18.28 -21.22 18.79
C GLU A 543 -19.57 -20.92 19.58
N PRO A 544 -20.62 -21.76 19.47
CA PRO A 544 -21.81 -21.60 20.30
C PRO A 544 -21.46 -21.93 21.75
N GLN A 545 -21.95 -21.16 22.72
CA GLN A 545 -21.86 -21.54 24.13
C GLN A 545 -22.88 -22.64 24.46
N THR A 546 -23.99 -22.68 23.72
CA THR A 546 -25.07 -23.66 23.88
C THR A 546 -25.44 -24.27 22.52
N PRO A 547 -25.67 -25.60 22.40
CA PRO A 547 -26.16 -26.21 21.17
C PRO A 547 -27.52 -25.61 20.74
N PRO A 548 -27.80 -25.46 19.43
CA PRO A 548 -29.08 -24.92 18.95
C PRO A 548 -30.26 -25.78 19.43
N GLU A 549 -31.29 -25.15 20.00
CA GLU A 549 -32.51 -25.86 20.44
C GLU A 549 -33.41 -26.27 19.26
N ASP A 550 -33.36 -25.54 18.14
CA ASP A 550 -34.03 -25.90 16.88
C ASP A 550 -33.23 -25.45 15.64
N ALA A 551 -33.63 -25.94 14.47
CA ALA A 551 -32.93 -25.69 13.20
C ALA A 551 -33.11 -24.27 12.62
N PHE A 552 -33.88 -23.41 13.29
CA PHE A 552 -34.35 -22.12 12.73
C PHE A 552 -34.09 -20.92 13.64
N SER A 553 -33.86 -21.13 14.94
CA SER A 553 -33.47 -20.09 15.90
C SER A 553 -31.95 -20.08 16.08
N VAL A 554 -31.36 -18.90 15.88
CA VAL A 554 -29.98 -18.61 16.25
C VAL A 554 -30.06 -17.90 17.59
N SER A 555 -30.20 -18.64 18.69
CA SER A 555 -30.17 -18.03 20.03
C SER A 555 -28.78 -17.43 20.31
N GLU A 556 -27.73 -18.07 19.79
CA GLU A 556 -26.35 -17.61 19.82
C GLU A 556 -25.72 -17.75 18.43
N PRO A 557 -24.93 -16.76 17.97
CA PRO A 557 -24.32 -16.81 16.66
C PRO A 557 -23.19 -17.85 16.62
N TYR A 558 -23.09 -18.54 15.49
CA TYR A 558 -22.06 -19.52 15.19
C TYR A 558 -21.41 -19.19 13.86
N ILE A 559 -20.08 -19.23 13.82
CA ILE A 559 -19.30 -19.12 12.58
C ILE A 559 -18.11 -20.06 12.70
N ARG A 560 -17.93 -20.98 11.76
CA ARG A 560 -16.71 -21.78 11.72
C ARG A 560 -15.48 -20.88 11.52
N LYS A 561 -14.35 -21.27 12.10
CA LYS A 561 -13.08 -20.56 11.90
C LYS A 561 -12.55 -20.75 10.47
N HIS A 562 -12.16 -19.66 9.81
CA HIS A 562 -11.54 -19.62 8.47
C HIS A 562 -10.05 -19.24 8.52
N ASP A 563 -9.29 -19.94 9.37
CA ASP A 563 -7.86 -19.64 9.57
C ASP A 563 -7.03 -19.89 8.30
N PHE A 564 -7.38 -20.94 7.56
CA PHE A 564 -6.69 -21.34 6.35
C PHE A 564 -6.85 -20.31 5.24
N GLU A 565 -8.06 -19.78 5.06
CA GLU A 565 -8.35 -18.69 4.11
C GLU A 565 -7.48 -17.46 4.41
N ALA A 566 -7.36 -17.11 5.69
CA ALA A 566 -6.51 -16.00 6.11
C ALA A 566 -5.02 -16.26 5.81
N GLU A 567 -4.53 -17.47 6.06
CA GLU A 567 -3.16 -17.90 5.73
C GLU A 567 -2.90 -17.82 4.22
N VAL A 568 -3.88 -18.24 3.41
CA VAL A 568 -3.79 -18.19 1.95
C VAL A 568 -3.62 -16.74 1.48
N ILE A 569 -4.47 -15.80 1.93
CA ILE A 569 -4.37 -14.39 1.52
C ILE A 569 -3.02 -13.80 1.96
N ALA A 570 -2.58 -14.06 3.19
CA ALA A 570 -1.29 -13.60 3.70
C ALA A 570 -0.11 -14.16 2.87
N SER A 571 -0.17 -15.44 2.52
CA SER A 571 0.87 -16.12 1.75
C SER A 571 0.91 -15.66 0.29
N GLN A 572 -0.25 -15.46 -0.34
CA GLN A 572 -0.37 -14.89 -1.69
C GLN A 572 0.14 -13.44 -1.73
N SER A 573 -0.17 -12.65 -0.70
CA SER A 573 0.35 -11.29 -0.53
C SER A 573 1.88 -11.28 -0.50
N ARG A 574 2.47 -12.09 0.38
CA ARG A 574 3.92 -12.19 0.56
C ARG A 574 4.64 -12.66 -0.69
N GLU A 575 4.11 -13.70 -1.34
CA GLU A 575 4.66 -14.20 -2.59
C GLU A 575 4.66 -13.08 -3.64
N TRP A 576 3.50 -12.46 -3.86
CA TRP A 576 3.37 -11.42 -4.87
C TRP A 576 4.22 -10.17 -4.57
N ALA A 577 4.31 -9.75 -3.32
CA ALA A 577 5.15 -8.62 -2.92
C ALA A 577 6.64 -8.85 -3.22
N GLN A 578 7.10 -10.10 -3.18
CA GLN A 578 8.47 -10.48 -3.59
C GLN A 578 8.69 -10.42 -5.12
N HIS A 579 7.63 -10.29 -5.92
CA HIS A 579 7.69 -10.18 -7.36
C HIS A 579 7.39 -8.77 -7.90
N ALA A 580 6.52 -8.03 -7.20
CA ALA A 580 5.95 -6.77 -7.70
C ALA A 580 6.22 -5.54 -6.82
N LEU A 581 6.67 -5.72 -5.57
CA LEU A 581 6.89 -4.62 -4.63
C LEU A 581 8.34 -4.53 -4.13
N ARG A 582 9.34 -5.07 -4.85
CA ARG A 582 10.75 -5.04 -4.41
C ARG A 582 11.34 -3.64 -4.48
N ASN A 583 12.56 -3.47 -3.96
CA ASN A 583 13.26 -2.19 -4.08
C ASN A 583 13.60 -1.90 -5.55
N GLU A 584 13.85 -2.96 -6.33
CA GLU A 584 14.06 -2.91 -7.76
C GLU A 584 12.81 -2.38 -8.49
N ASP A 585 11.61 -2.78 -8.08
CA ASP A 585 10.36 -2.36 -8.71
C ASP A 585 10.08 -0.87 -8.49
N LEU A 586 10.53 -0.30 -7.35
CA LEU A 586 10.51 1.15 -7.14
C LEU A 586 11.34 1.90 -8.19
N ASP A 587 12.56 1.40 -8.48
CA ASP A 587 13.45 2.00 -9.47
C ASP A 587 12.94 1.78 -10.91
N ILE A 588 12.36 0.62 -11.20
CA ILE A 588 11.76 0.29 -12.51
C ILE A 588 10.59 1.22 -12.81
N TYR A 589 9.68 1.41 -11.83
CA TYR A 589 8.54 2.31 -11.96
C TYR A 589 8.99 3.76 -12.12
N LEU A 590 9.89 4.24 -11.25
CA LEU A 590 10.40 5.61 -11.31
C LEU A 590 11.13 5.89 -12.63
N TYR A 591 11.85 4.91 -13.17
CA TYR A 591 12.51 5.05 -14.47
C TYR A 591 11.47 5.21 -15.59
N LEU A 592 10.47 4.34 -15.69
CA LEU A 592 9.46 4.50 -16.75
C LEU A 592 8.68 5.81 -16.60
N LEU A 593 8.27 6.16 -15.38
CA LEU A 593 7.57 7.41 -15.09
C LEU A 593 8.30 8.63 -15.65
N LEU A 594 9.61 8.69 -15.44
CA LEU A 594 10.42 9.81 -15.89
C LEU A 594 10.73 9.78 -17.40
N LEU A 595 10.70 8.61 -18.06
CA LEU A 595 10.72 8.54 -19.52
C LEU A 595 9.41 9.05 -20.12
N GLU A 596 8.27 8.61 -19.58
CA GLU A 596 6.95 9.06 -20.03
C GLU A 596 6.77 10.56 -19.79
N TYR A 597 7.10 11.05 -18.59
CA TYR A 597 7.09 12.49 -18.31
C TYR A 597 8.06 13.25 -19.21
N GLY A 598 9.26 12.71 -19.44
CA GLY A 598 10.23 13.26 -20.39
C GLY A 598 9.65 13.43 -21.80
N ARG A 599 8.80 12.50 -22.25
CA ARG A 599 8.08 12.63 -23.52
C ARG A 599 6.96 13.66 -23.44
N ILE A 600 6.17 13.71 -22.37
CA ILE A 600 5.08 14.70 -22.20
C ILE A 600 5.60 16.13 -22.40
N ILE A 601 6.81 16.40 -21.90
CA ILE A 601 7.45 17.71 -21.95
C ILE A 601 8.38 17.92 -23.15
N ASP A 602 8.39 17.02 -24.14
CA ASP A 602 9.21 17.16 -25.35
C ASP A 602 8.46 17.94 -26.44
N ASP A 603 9.12 18.92 -27.09
CA ASP A 603 8.50 19.72 -28.15
C ASP A 603 8.10 18.87 -29.38
N ASN A 604 8.77 17.72 -29.57
CA ASN A 604 8.48 16.76 -30.63
C ASN A 604 7.74 15.51 -30.09
N ARG A 605 7.04 15.60 -28.95
CA ARG A 605 6.38 14.43 -28.30
C ARG A 605 5.51 13.56 -29.20
N ASP A 606 4.91 14.16 -30.23
CA ASP A 606 4.04 13.50 -31.20
C ASP A 606 4.81 12.76 -32.30
N SER A 607 6.09 13.06 -32.52
CA SER A 607 6.96 12.46 -33.55
C SER A 607 8.16 11.70 -32.97
N ILE A 608 8.25 11.55 -31.65
CA ILE A 608 9.26 10.72 -30.97
C ILE A 608 8.63 9.50 -30.32
N GLY A 609 9.42 8.44 -30.20
CA GLY A 609 9.04 7.18 -29.56
C GLY A 609 9.68 5.98 -30.25
N TYR A 610 9.59 4.83 -29.58
CA TYR A 610 10.08 3.56 -30.11
C TYR A 610 9.12 3.02 -31.19
N SER A 611 9.50 3.16 -32.46
CA SER A 611 8.73 2.73 -33.65
C SER A 611 8.99 1.29 -34.10
N GLY A 612 10.07 0.65 -33.64
CA GLY A 612 10.43 -0.73 -34.00
C GLY A 612 9.40 -1.80 -33.61
N ASP A 613 9.55 -3.03 -34.11
CA ASP A 613 8.65 -4.15 -33.79
C ASP A 613 9.12 -4.98 -32.57
N GLY A 614 10.27 -4.64 -32.01
CA GLY A 614 10.89 -5.27 -30.84
C GLY A 614 11.80 -6.46 -31.15
N SER A 615 11.93 -6.87 -32.42
CA SER A 615 12.68 -8.08 -32.79
C SER A 615 14.19 -8.00 -32.51
N GLU A 616 14.75 -6.80 -32.37
CA GLU A 616 16.15 -6.62 -32.02
C GLU A 616 16.52 -7.12 -30.61
N LEU A 617 15.52 -7.33 -29.75
CA LEU A 617 15.71 -7.90 -28.41
C LEU A 617 15.38 -9.40 -28.32
N ASP A 618 15.09 -10.10 -29.42
CA ASP A 618 14.77 -11.53 -29.38
C ASP A 618 15.91 -12.34 -28.71
N HIS A 619 17.17 -12.12 -29.11
CA HIS A 619 18.33 -12.76 -28.49
C HIS A 619 18.57 -12.31 -27.03
N PHE A 620 18.18 -11.08 -26.68
CA PHE A 620 18.23 -10.62 -25.29
C PHE A 620 17.18 -11.34 -24.44
N ASP A 621 15.97 -11.53 -24.95
CA ASP A 621 14.89 -12.25 -24.28
C ASP A 621 15.25 -13.72 -24.06
N ASP A 622 15.97 -14.35 -24.98
CA ASP A 622 16.51 -15.71 -24.81
C ASP A 622 17.54 -15.79 -23.66
N GLN A 623 18.40 -14.77 -23.51
CA GLN A 623 19.42 -14.72 -22.45
C GLN A 623 18.86 -14.34 -21.09
N TYR A 624 17.78 -13.55 -21.07
CA TYR A 624 17.11 -13.08 -19.88
C TYR A 624 15.64 -13.50 -20.00
N PRO A 625 15.28 -14.76 -19.71
CA PRO A 625 13.90 -15.23 -19.79
C PRO A 625 13.04 -14.66 -18.66
N PHE A 626 11.73 -14.57 -18.87
CA PHE A 626 10.83 -14.08 -17.82
C PHE A 626 10.75 -15.11 -16.70
N SER A 627 10.48 -14.64 -15.49
CA SER A 627 10.11 -15.56 -14.41
C SER A 627 8.93 -16.42 -14.86
N PRO A 628 8.90 -17.71 -14.47
CA PRO A 628 7.76 -18.58 -14.77
C PRO A 628 6.48 -18.01 -14.14
N ALA A 629 5.33 -18.52 -14.59
CA ALA A 629 4.08 -18.24 -13.89
C ALA A 629 4.21 -18.62 -12.41
N ILE A 630 3.65 -17.79 -11.55
CA ILE A 630 3.69 -18.04 -10.11
C ILE A 630 2.73 -19.21 -9.83
N PRO A 631 3.22 -20.31 -9.22
CA PRO A 631 2.39 -21.48 -8.98
C PRO A 631 1.26 -21.16 -8.00
N ASN A 632 0.19 -21.96 -8.03
CA ASN A 632 -0.79 -21.87 -6.95
C ASN A 632 -0.13 -22.38 -5.66
N ILE A 633 -0.20 -21.58 -4.60
CA ILE A 633 0.42 -21.91 -3.32
C ILE A 633 -0.42 -22.86 -2.47
N VAL A 634 -1.69 -23.07 -2.84
CA VAL A 634 -2.60 -23.98 -2.14
C VAL A 634 -2.43 -25.39 -2.68
N ASN A 635 -1.98 -26.30 -1.81
CA ASN A 635 -1.91 -27.73 -2.12
C ASN A 635 -2.84 -28.52 -1.20
N PRO A 636 -3.45 -29.61 -1.71
CA PRO A 636 -4.17 -30.53 -0.83
C PRO A 636 -3.23 -31.07 0.25
N PRO A 637 -3.74 -31.37 1.45
CA PRO A 637 -2.92 -31.95 2.51
C PRO A 637 -2.25 -33.23 2.00
N PRO A 638 -0.99 -33.51 2.41
CA PRO A 638 -0.35 -34.77 2.08
C PRO A 638 -1.21 -35.93 2.64
N PRO A 639 -1.34 -37.06 1.91
CA PRO A 639 -2.10 -38.21 2.40
C PRO A 639 -1.53 -38.64 3.76
N ASN A 640 -2.42 -38.86 4.74
CA ASN A 640 -2.04 -39.24 6.10
C ASN A 640 -1.07 -40.41 6.09
N ALA A 641 0.10 -40.24 6.73
CA ALA A 641 1.09 -41.30 6.91
C ALA A 641 0.75 -42.25 8.07
N ASP A 642 -0.47 -42.18 8.62
CA ASP A 642 -0.95 -42.97 9.75
C ASP A 642 -1.95 -44.10 9.33
N GLU A 643 -2.03 -44.41 8.03
CA GLU A 643 -2.64 -45.65 7.53
C GLU A 643 -1.56 -46.57 6.92
N GLU A 644 -0.62 -47.05 7.74
CA GLU A 644 0.12 -48.30 7.51
C GLU A 644 0.31 -49.11 8.79
#